data_AF-A0A7W0VXM5-F1
#
_entry.id   AF-A0A7W0VXM5-F1
#
_cell.length_a   1.000
_cell.length_b   1.000
_cell.length_c   1.000
_cell.angle_alpha   90.00
_cell.angle_beta   90.00
_cell.angle_gamma   90.00
#
_symmetry.space_group_name_H-M   'P 1'
#
loop_
_entity.id
_entity.type
_entity.pdbx_description
1 polymer ?
#
loop_
_entity_poly.entity_id
_entity_poly.type
_entity_poly.pdbx_seq_one_letter_code
_entity_poly.pdbx_strand_id
1 'polypeptide(L)'
;MGKWKTSGNLIIANETFKIDAPVVNWREGPRWDATSVYCQPTDTDPRPPCIPMAGKPGHVPYGKIPSAYVQRYMTRPALRRYGNNPPLEAVKSVIRQFVVHHDGCASSDMAFSVMQNERGLSCHFLIDNDGTIFQTIDLALAAYHAAEWNSASIGVELCNRGDVKLDPNYYSKGKHGPNRNVVPCKINGHTFLAFDYTPAQYTSFQQLGRALLRFLPNLPAEYPQSSPGVAHWGTLPAQGSGGSFGFAGYIAHYHLTGQKWDPGPFDFKKFCSGLRGQLCFPLFPRGEPKKGEDRPLIPAIADDLKADTDELFKSNEVKADGGFFPVGPWGETRLWHGGAHITAKDGAPVFAPFPGRIVVARMGAESPVGSMNFVLLRHDMTLGTSKVQFYSLYMHIANELKDSKQQPEWMTKPDGSWKKQNAKGGTVVLLDDPIEAGALIGHVGKVGPGEYSKAQIHIEFFANSELFVGVPGSPFDVVDGTAGGRFCDAPKINDLIDQNHDGKLSRQEISNFYSGGAGSQMRSIVTFHVSEWTPEPSWADALRVPKDFKDMKPAEIDQMIAEQITPGLWWDPAVAKHAKLAPNGEVYHYNPVFFLRWFNQQLLDAAVLAPPAASEKDAKDIPKDMLDDFGVNSDKDGSSMRSEGEGAEDSCNKNLGLAELSAGFDAPECGPQ
;
A
#
# COMPACT_ATOMS: atom_id res chain seq x y z
N MET A 1 29.85 -0.50 16.19
CA MET A 1 28.92 -0.98 17.24
C MET A 1 28.47 0.26 18.00
N GLY A 2 27.16 0.51 18.00
CA GLY A 2 26.57 1.78 18.44
C GLY A 2 26.77 2.03 19.93
N LYS A 3 26.76 3.32 20.29
CA LYS A 3 26.84 3.82 21.67
C LYS A 3 25.67 3.31 22.54
N TRP A 4 24.56 2.94 21.91
CA TRP A 4 23.30 2.59 22.56
C TRP A 4 22.97 1.11 22.39
N LYS A 5 22.48 0.48 23.47
CA LYS A 5 21.96 -0.88 23.42
C LYS A 5 20.55 -0.84 22.84
N THR A 6 20.38 -1.35 21.63
CA THR A 6 19.08 -1.39 20.95
C THR A 6 18.27 -2.59 21.43
N SER A 7 17.00 -2.36 21.69
CA SER A 7 16.05 -3.40 22.09
C SER A 7 15.21 -3.89 20.93
N GLY A 8 15.03 -3.08 19.88
CA GLY A 8 14.07 -3.38 18.81
C GLY A 8 12.61 -3.37 19.28
N ASN A 9 12.34 -2.75 20.44
CA ASN A 9 11.00 -2.60 20.98
C ASN A 9 10.38 -1.29 20.49
N LEU A 10 9.41 -1.40 19.58
CA LEU A 10 8.57 -0.31 19.09
C LEU A 10 7.32 -0.18 19.96
N ILE A 11 6.93 1.04 20.33
CA ILE A 11 5.72 1.28 21.13
C ILE A 11 4.62 1.89 20.26
N ILE A 12 3.42 1.30 20.29
CA ILE A 12 2.22 1.82 19.62
C ILE A 12 1.06 1.65 20.59
N ALA A 13 0.34 2.74 20.90
CA ALA A 13 -0.82 2.71 21.79
C ALA A 13 -0.50 2.10 23.17
N ASN A 14 0.65 2.47 23.73
CA ASN A 14 1.19 1.97 24.99
C ASN A 14 1.56 0.47 24.99
N GLU A 15 1.41 -0.23 23.87
CA GLU A 15 1.81 -1.63 23.68
C GLU A 15 3.19 -1.74 23.04
N THR A 16 3.94 -2.78 23.40
CA THR A 16 5.31 -3.00 22.89
C THR A 16 5.34 -4.12 21.85
N PHE A 17 5.93 -3.82 20.69
CA PHE A 17 6.10 -4.71 19.56
C PHE A 17 7.59 -4.93 19.29
N LYS A 18 8.01 -6.19 19.22
CA LYS A 18 9.37 -6.54 18.80
C LYS A 18 9.49 -6.44 17.29
N ILE A 19 10.50 -5.72 16.79
CA ILE A 19 10.75 -5.54 15.36
C ILE A 19 12.23 -5.75 15.02
N ASP A 20 12.50 -6.04 13.75
CA ASP A 20 13.84 -6.26 13.21
C ASP A 20 14.54 -4.95 12.84
N ALA A 21 14.43 -3.94 13.70
CA ALA A 21 15.08 -2.65 13.54
C ALA A 21 15.82 -2.24 14.83
N PRO A 22 16.90 -1.45 14.75
CA PRO A 22 17.72 -1.07 15.90
C PRO A 22 17.07 0.05 16.75
N VAL A 23 15.90 -0.22 17.32
CA VAL A 23 15.12 0.77 18.11
C VAL A 23 15.61 0.87 19.56
N VAL A 24 15.67 2.10 20.06
CA VAL A 24 15.72 2.49 21.47
C VAL A 24 14.50 3.37 21.73
N ASN A 25 13.55 2.90 22.52
CA ASN A 25 12.39 3.73 22.89
C ASN A 25 12.67 4.53 24.18
N TRP A 26 11.89 5.60 24.36
CA TRP A 26 12.03 6.54 25.49
C TRP A 26 11.86 5.90 26.88
N ARG A 27 11.35 4.66 26.99
CA ARG A 27 11.22 3.92 28.26
C ARG A 27 12.47 3.11 28.62
N GLU A 28 13.34 2.82 27.66
CA GLU A 28 14.41 1.82 27.78
C GLU A 28 15.83 2.40 27.71
N GLY A 29 16.00 3.64 27.25
CA GLY A 29 17.30 4.34 27.16
C GLY A 29 17.40 5.54 28.11
N PRO A 30 18.43 6.41 27.98
CA PRO A 30 18.33 7.79 28.41
C PRO A 30 16.99 8.41 27.97
N ARG A 31 16.44 9.31 28.77
CA ARG A 31 15.06 9.75 28.61
C ARG A 31 14.92 10.79 27.48
N TRP A 32 14.97 10.35 26.22
CA TRP A 32 14.51 11.16 25.06
C TRP A 32 12.98 11.19 24.97
N ASP A 33 12.34 11.49 26.11
CA ASP A 33 10.90 11.51 26.25
C ASP A 33 10.35 12.86 25.79
N ALA A 34 9.80 12.89 24.58
CA ALA A 34 9.20 14.09 24.01
C ALA A 34 7.85 14.48 24.66
N THR A 35 7.30 13.62 25.54
CA THR A 35 6.14 13.99 26.37
C THR A 35 6.52 14.81 27.59
N SER A 36 7.83 14.85 27.92
CA SER A 36 8.33 15.66 29.01
C SER A 36 8.04 17.14 28.77
N VAL A 37 7.39 17.78 29.74
CA VAL A 37 7.28 19.25 29.77
C VAL A 37 8.57 19.93 30.23
N TYR A 38 9.55 19.15 30.69
CA TYR A 38 10.86 19.65 31.15
C TYR A 38 11.96 19.44 30.11
N CYS A 39 13.03 20.22 30.28
CA CYS A 39 14.30 20.01 29.59
C CYS A 39 14.85 18.62 29.92
N GLN A 40 15.31 17.89 28.91
CA GLN A 40 15.90 16.56 29.01
C GLN A 40 17.40 16.65 28.68
N PRO A 41 18.30 16.32 29.61
CA PRO A 41 19.74 16.35 29.36
C PRO A 41 20.15 15.43 28.20
N THR A 42 21.05 15.92 27.35
CA THR A 42 21.65 15.19 26.21
C THR A 42 23.17 15.18 26.31
N ASP A 43 23.85 14.25 25.64
CA ASP A 43 25.30 14.07 25.76
C ASP A 43 26.12 15.05 24.90
N THR A 44 25.53 15.54 23.81
CA THR A 44 26.18 16.35 22.77
C THR A 44 25.72 17.81 22.78
N ASP A 45 25.17 18.27 23.90
CA ASP A 45 24.73 19.65 24.11
C ASP A 45 25.85 20.64 23.72
N PRO A 46 25.55 21.59 22.81
CA PRO A 46 25.42 22.94 23.32
C PRO A 46 24.27 23.70 22.65
N ARG A 47 23.19 23.98 23.41
CA ARG A 47 22.42 25.24 23.52
C ARG A 47 21.00 25.00 24.05
N PRO A 48 20.57 25.68 25.12
CA PRO A 48 21.29 25.97 26.36
C PRO A 48 21.17 24.82 27.38
N PRO A 49 22.17 24.65 28.28
CA PRO A 49 22.19 23.55 29.23
C PRO A 49 20.95 23.50 30.11
N CYS A 50 20.42 22.29 30.30
CA CYS A 50 19.34 22.03 31.24
C CYS A 50 19.84 22.29 32.68
N ILE A 51 19.29 23.29 33.38
CA ILE A 51 19.58 23.59 34.79
C ILE A 51 18.41 23.17 35.70
N PRO A 52 18.66 22.74 36.95
CA PRO A 52 17.58 22.38 37.87
C PRO A 52 16.62 23.54 38.12
N MET A 53 15.31 23.26 38.15
CA MET A 53 14.31 24.27 38.50
C MET A 53 14.34 24.54 40.02
N ALA A 54 14.46 25.81 40.42
CA ALA A 54 14.48 26.17 41.84
C ALA A 54 13.14 25.80 42.52
N GLY A 55 13.20 24.91 43.51
CA GLY A 55 12.04 24.53 44.33
C GLY A 55 10.95 23.69 43.62
N LYS A 56 11.23 23.14 42.43
CA LYS A 56 10.31 22.28 41.67
C LYS A 56 11.06 21.09 41.04
N PRO A 57 10.38 19.95 40.78
CA PRO A 57 10.98 18.88 39.99
C PRO A 57 11.27 19.33 38.55
N GLY A 58 12.35 18.81 37.95
CA GLY A 58 12.68 18.98 36.53
C GLY A 58 13.80 19.98 36.24
N HIS A 59 14.20 20.04 34.97
CA HIS A 59 15.21 20.97 34.47
C HIS A 59 14.60 21.95 33.45
N VAL A 60 15.23 23.11 33.33
CA VAL A 60 14.85 24.23 32.47
C VAL A 60 16.04 24.65 31.60
N PRO A 61 15.88 25.07 30.33
CA PRO A 61 17.01 25.54 29.53
C PRO A 61 17.63 26.83 30.12
N TYR A 62 18.96 26.94 30.12
CA TYR A 62 19.69 28.13 30.57
C TYR A 62 19.54 29.32 29.58
N GLY A 63 18.65 30.29 29.85
CA GLY A 63 18.50 31.47 28.99
C GLY A 63 17.09 32.03 28.97
N LYS A 64 16.74 32.78 27.90
CA LYS A 64 15.37 33.29 27.72
C LYS A 64 14.45 32.07 27.54
N ILE A 65 13.63 31.82 28.56
CA ILE A 65 12.66 30.71 28.60
C ILE A 65 11.78 30.85 27.35
N PRO A 66 11.66 29.83 26.48
CA PRO A 66 10.59 29.80 25.47
C PRO A 66 9.26 30.06 26.18
N SER A 67 8.38 30.88 25.61
CA SER A 67 7.11 31.25 26.27
C SER A 67 6.42 30.01 26.86
N ALA A 68 6.21 30.03 28.19
CA ALA A 68 5.67 28.98 29.07
C ALA A 68 5.73 27.54 28.53
N TYR A 69 6.72 26.73 28.94
CA TYR A 69 6.80 25.25 28.84
C TYR A 69 5.62 24.60 28.14
N VAL A 70 5.64 24.75 26.81
CA VAL A 70 4.52 24.45 25.94
C VAL A 70 4.45 22.94 25.77
N GLN A 71 3.25 22.38 25.81
CA GLN A 71 3.04 21.02 25.33
C GLN A 71 3.65 20.90 23.92
N ARG A 72 4.36 19.81 23.63
CA ARG A 72 5.11 19.61 22.37
C ARG A 72 4.50 18.53 21.49
N TYR A 73 3.36 18.05 21.92
CA TYR A 73 2.59 17.00 21.31
C TYR A 73 1.12 17.28 21.63
N MET A 74 0.21 16.58 20.97
CA MET A 74 -1.19 16.61 21.31
C MET A 74 -1.81 15.23 21.16
N THR A 75 -2.95 15.01 21.82
CA THR A 75 -3.82 13.89 21.46
C THR A 75 -4.34 14.13 20.04
N ARG A 76 -4.18 13.13 19.17
CA ARG A 76 -4.73 13.18 17.81
C ARG A 76 -6.22 13.50 17.89
N PRO A 77 -6.77 14.42 17.07
CA PRO A 77 -8.16 14.87 17.22
C PRO A 77 -9.14 13.69 17.16
N ALA A 78 -8.93 12.77 16.22
CA ALA A 78 -9.75 11.55 16.05
C ALA A 78 -9.68 10.56 17.24
N LEU A 79 -8.72 10.71 18.16
CA LEU A 79 -8.54 9.82 19.32
C LEU A 79 -8.97 10.46 20.65
N ARG A 80 -9.34 11.76 20.68
CA ARG A 80 -9.67 12.49 21.91
C ARG A 80 -10.75 11.81 22.75
N ARG A 81 -11.72 11.15 22.09
CA ARG A 81 -12.81 10.39 22.76
C ARG A 81 -12.31 9.26 23.67
N TYR A 82 -11.07 8.79 23.49
CA TYR A 82 -10.48 7.74 24.31
C TYR A 82 -9.53 8.27 25.40
N GLY A 83 -9.40 9.60 25.54
CA GLY A 83 -8.46 10.21 26.48
C GLY A 83 -7.00 9.86 26.16
N ASN A 84 -6.20 9.59 27.19
CA ASN A 84 -4.74 9.39 27.06
C ASN A 84 -4.32 7.95 26.73
N ASN A 85 -5.25 6.99 26.70
CA ASN A 85 -4.97 5.58 26.43
C ASN A 85 -5.92 5.04 25.35
N PRO A 86 -5.82 5.50 24.09
CA PRO A 86 -6.65 4.99 23.02
C PRO A 86 -6.39 3.50 22.75
N PRO A 87 -7.43 2.71 22.40
CA PRO A 87 -7.24 1.34 21.96
C PRO A 87 -6.33 1.26 20.72
N LEU A 88 -5.50 0.21 20.64
CA LEU A 88 -4.56 0.00 19.53
C LEU A 88 -5.23 0.11 18.15
N GLU A 89 -6.37 -0.56 17.96
CA GLU A 89 -7.09 -0.54 16.68
C GLU A 89 -7.56 0.87 16.28
N ALA A 90 -7.89 1.73 17.25
CA ALA A 90 -8.19 3.12 16.96
C ALA A 90 -6.94 3.88 16.50
N VAL A 91 -5.79 3.69 17.15
CA VAL A 91 -4.52 4.32 16.76
C VAL A 91 -4.12 3.89 15.34
N LYS A 92 -4.21 2.59 15.04
CA LYS A 92 -3.94 2.05 13.70
C LYS A 92 -4.82 2.65 12.61
N SER A 93 -6.07 2.99 12.94
CA SER A 93 -7.02 3.55 11.97
C SER A 93 -6.72 5.01 11.58
N VAL A 94 -6.12 5.81 12.46
CA VAL A 94 -5.98 7.26 12.24
C VAL A 94 -4.66 7.67 11.59
N ILE A 95 -3.64 6.81 11.64
CA ILE A 95 -2.32 7.13 11.09
C ILE A 95 -2.29 6.70 9.62
N ARG A 96 -2.11 7.68 8.72
CA ARG A 96 -2.02 7.44 7.27
C ARG A 96 -0.82 8.06 6.57
N GLN A 97 -0.10 8.95 7.26
CA GLN A 97 1.04 9.69 6.68
C GLN A 97 2.32 9.47 7.47
N PHE A 98 3.45 9.59 6.78
CA PHE A 98 4.77 9.56 7.37
C PHE A 98 5.62 10.67 6.76
N VAL A 99 5.87 11.74 7.52
CA VAL A 99 6.67 12.89 7.08
C VAL A 99 8.15 12.64 7.39
N VAL A 100 8.99 12.80 6.38
CA VAL A 100 10.44 12.61 6.47
C VAL A 100 11.15 13.96 6.45
N HIS A 101 12.00 14.17 7.46
CA HIS A 101 12.79 15.37 7.67
C HIS A 101 14.30 15.02 7.71
N HIS A 102 15.14 16.03 7.54
CA HIS A 102 16.50 15.99 8.06
C HIS A 102 16.64 16.96 9.22
N ASP A 103 17.52 16.67 10.17
CA ASP A 103 17.61 17.47 11.39
C ASP A 103 18.57 18.67 11.30
N GLY A 104 19.40 18.75 10.27
CA GLY A 104 20.47 19.74 10.14
C GLY A 104 21.60 19.59 11.17
N CYS A 105 21.61 18.51 11.97
CA CYS A 105 22.44 18.31 13.15
C CYS A 105 23.55 17.25 12.95
N ALA A 106 24.44 17.15 13.94
CA ALA A 106 25.55 16.18 13.92
C ALA A 106 25.19 14.79 14.45
N SER A 107 24.12 14.69 15.23
CA SER A 107 23.62 13.44 15.82
C SER A 107 22.16 13.57 16.23
N SER A 108 21.48 12.45 16.41
CA SER A 108 20.11 12.42 16.93
C SER A 108 19.99 12.98 18.36
N ASP A 109 21.05 12.87 19.16
CA ASP A 109 21.11 13.43 20.51
C ASP A 109 21.10 14.97 20.49
N MET A 110 21.85 15.57 19.55
CA MET A 110 21.83 17.01 19.31
C MET A 110 20.47 17.47 18.78
N ALA A 111 19.92 16.75 17.80
CA ALA A 111 18.62 17.06 17.20
C ALA A 111 17.49 17.03 18.24
N PHE A 112 17.49 16.02 19.11
CA PHE A 112 16.54 15.96 20.22
C PHE A 112 16.68 17.17 21.14
N SER A 113 17.92 17.58 21.50
CA SER A 113 18.12 18.77 22.33
C SER A 113 17.54 20.03 21.68
N VAL A 114 17.83 20.25 20.40
CA VAL A 114 17.32 21.42 19.65
C VAL A 114 15.79 21.43 19.63
N MET A 115 15.15 20.30 19.31
CA MET A 115 13.69 20.25 19.29
C MET A 115 13.08 20.36 20.69
N GLN A 116 13.45 19.47 21.61
CA GLN A 116 12.85 19.34 22.93
C GLN A 116 13.18 20.53 23.84
N ASN A 117 14.46 20.88 23.92
CA ASN A 117 14.97 21.81 24.93
C ASN A 117 14.96 23.26 24.43
N GLU A 118 15.22 23.51 23.15
CA GLU A 118 15.30 24.88 22.61
C GLU A 118 13.99 25.35 21.96
N ARG A 119 13.41 24.58 21.04
CA ARG A 119 12.32 25.06 20.16
C ARG A 119 10.92 24.67 20.58
N GLY A 120 10.78 23.72 21.50
CA GLY A 120 9.46 23.19 21.83
C GLY A 120 8.92 22.20 20.81
N LEU A 121 9.73 21.64 19.94
CA LEU A 121 9.28 20.69 18.92
C LEU A 121 9.45 19.25 19.39
N SER A 122 8.89 18.33 18.62
CA SER A 122 9.13 16.90 18.80
C SER A 122 8.87 16.15 17.51
N CYS A 123 9.55 15.03 17.32
CA CYS A 123 9.22 14.04 16.31
C CYS A 123 8.82 12.73 16.99
N HIS A 124 8.44 11.71 16.20
CA HIS A 124 8.20 10.36 16.71
C HIS A 124 9.47 9.52 16.70
N PHE A 125 10.31 9.72 15.67
CA PHE A 125 11.53 8.97 15.45
C PHE A 125 12.71 9.89 15.12
N LEU A 126 13.89 9.52 15.61
CA LEU A 126 15.19 10.03 15.17
C LEU A 126 15.99 8.86 14.59
N ILE A 127 16.71 9.05 13.49
CA ILE A 127 17.63 8.04 12.96
C ILE A 127 19.04 8.61 12.83
N ASP A 128 19.95 8.11 13.66
CA ASP A 128 21.33 8.59 13.74
C ASP A 128 22.19 8.08 12.57
N ASN A 129 23.41 8.60 12.45
CA ASN A 129 24.40 8.26 11.44
C ASN A 129 24.69 6.75 11.33
N ASP A 130 24.57 6.00 12.44
CA ASP A 130 24.84 4.56 12.49
C ASP A 130 23.58 3.70 12.27
N GLY A 131 22.43 4.33 11.99
CA GLY A 131 21.14 3.68 11.80
C GLY A 131 20.34 3.43 13.09
N THR A 132 20.88 3.73 14.27
CA THR A 132 20.11 3.63 15.52
C THR A 132 18.84 4.48 15.44
N ILE A 133 17.69 3.88 15.77
CA ILE A 133 16.39 4.53 15.75
C ILE A 133 16.00 4.87 17.18
N PHE A 134 15.77 6.14 17.49
CA PHE A 134 15.20 6.55 18.77
C PHE A 134 13.72 6.83 18.60
N GLN A 135 12.87 6.11 19.34
CA GLN A 135 11.46 6.45 19.45
C GLN A 135 11.27 7.34 20.68
N THR A 136 10.78 8.56 20.47
CA THR A 136 10.73 9.62 21.50
C THR A 136 9.34 9.80 22.13
N ILE A 137 8.30 9.33 21.44
CA ILE A 137 6.89 9.44 21.86
C ILE A 137 6.05 8.30 21.25
N ASP A 138 4.93 8.00 21.90
CA ASP A 138 3.95 7.02 21.42
C ASP A 138 3.25 7.51 20.14
N LEU A 139 3.05 6.61 19.18
CA LEU A 139 2.33 6.91 17.93
C LEU A 139 0.85 7.28 18.16
N ALA A 140 0.28 6.95 19.32
CA ALA A 140 -1.04 7.40 19.75
C ALA A 140 -1.16 8.93 19.86
N LEU A 141 -0.04 9.62 20.06
CA LEU A 141 0.03 11.07 20.13
C LEU A 141 0.51 11.63 18.79
N ALA A 142 0.17 12.89 18.53
CA ALA A 142 0.74 13.67 17.43
C ALA A 142 1.92 14.50 17.98
N ALA A 143 3.12 14.23 17.49
CA ALA A 143 4.31 15.04 17.73
C ALA A 143 4.23 16.35 16.92
N TYR A 144 4.85 17.44 17.38
CA TYR A 144 4.90 18.71 16.63
C TYR A 144 6.10 18.80 15.66
N HIS A 145 5.90 18.34 14.43
CA HIS A 145 6.93 18.29 13.39
C HIS A 145 6.47 18.72 11.98
N ALA A 146 5.19 19.01 11.76
CA ALA A 146 4.64 19.24 10.43
C ALA A 146 3.33 20.04 10.47
N ALA A 147 3.22 21.01 11.38
CA ALA A 147 2.06 21.89 11.47
C ALA A 147 0.70 21.12 11.49
N GLU A 148 -0.26 21.56 10.67
CA GLU A 148 -1.60 20.97 10.54
C GLU A 148 -1.60 19.46 10.16
N TRP A 149 -0.51 18.97 9.57
CA TRP A 149 -0.34 17.56 9.19
C TRP A 149 0.06 16.66 10.37
N ASN A 150 0.41 17.21 11.53
CA ASN A 150 0.74 16.45 12.76
C ASN A 150 -0.36 15.45 13.14
N SER A 151 -1.63 15.82 12.91
CA SER A 151 -2.81 15.07 13.35
C SER A 151 -2.91 13.64 12.80
N ALA A 152 -2.49 13.43 11.55
CA ALA A 152 -2.61 12.15 10.84
C ALA A 152 -1.26 11.50 10.50
N SER A 153 -0.14 12.15 10.85
CA SER A 153 1.19 11.72 10.46
C SER A 153 2.07 11.24 11.61
N ILE A 154 3.07 10.45 11.22
CA ILE A 154 4.29 10.17 11.96
C ILE A 154 5.39 11.08 11.40
N GLY A 155 6.33 11.50 12.25
CA GLY A 155 7.47 12.34 11.85
C GLY A 155 8.79 11.68 12.21
N VAL A 156 9.72 11.62 11.24
CA VAL A 156 11.10 11.18 11.47
C VAL A 156 12.09 12.29 11.16
N GLU A 157 13.10 12.39 12.00
CA GLU A 157 14.28 13.24 11.80
C GLU A 157 15.49 12.37 11.45
N LEU A 158 15.97 12.48 10.21
CA LEU A 158 17.17 11.78 9.76
C LEU A 158 18.41 12.65 10.04
N CYS A 159 19.38 12.11 10.77
CA CYS A 159 20.62 12.84 11.04
C CYS A 159 21.35 13.18 9.73
N ASN A 160 21.33 14.45 9.36
CA ASN A 160 21.93 14.94 8.13
C ASN A 160 22.08 16.46 8.20
N ARG A 161 23.21 16.97 7.71
CA ARG A 161 23.49 18.41 7.71
C ARG A 161 22.66 19.17 6.67
N GLY A 162 22.15 18.46 5.65
CA GLY A 162 21.43 19.05 4.55
C GLY A 162 22.39 19.70 3.56
N ASP A 163 22.45 21.03 3.56
CA ASP A 163 23.15 21.85 2.57
C ASP A 163 24.68 21.69 2.63
N VAL A 164 25.26 21.23 1.53
CA VAL A 164 26.71 21.07 1.37
C VAL A 164 27.41 22.42 1.33
N LYS A 165 26.79 23.47 0.80
CA LYS A 165 27.44 24.78 0.63
C LYS A 165 27.72 25.49 1.95
N LEU A 166 26.92 25.23 2.99
CA LEU A 166 27.12 25.83 4.31
C LEU A 166 28.41 25.35 4.99
N ASP A 167 28.71 24.06 4.87
CA ASP A 167 29.97 23.46 5.36
C ASP A 167 30.33 22.23 4.51
N PRO A 168 31.08 22.41 3.40
CA PRO A 168 31.42 21.30 2.51
C PRO A 168 32.23 20.19 3.17
N ASN A 169 32.88 20.48 4.30
CA ASN A 169 33.74 19.54 5.02
C ASN A 169 33.08 18.98 6.26
N TYR A 170 31.76 19.14 6.43
CA TYR A 170 31.05 18.78 7.65
C TYR A 170 31.31 17.31 8.08
N TYR A 171 31.22 16.38 7.12
CA TYR A 171 31.47 14.95 7.36
C TYR A 171 32.91 14.51 7.10
N SER A 172 33.78 15.40 6.59
CA SER A 172 35.14 15.07 6.18
C SER A 172 35.93 14.43 7.31
N LYS A 173 36.61 13.32 7.01
CA LYS A 173 37.45 12.56 7.95
C LYS A 173 36.68 12.02 9.17
N GLY A 174 35.36 11.86 9.05
CA GLY A 174 34.56 11.26 10.12
C GLY A 174 34.13 12.23 11.23
N LYS A 175 34.31 13.54 11.04
CA LYS A 175 34.14 14.56 12.11
C LYS A 175 32.75 14.53 12.78
N HIS A 176 31.69 14.39 11.99
CA HIS A 176 30.29 14.39 12.45
C HIS A 176 29.53 13.14 11.99
N GLY A 177 30.25 12.04 11.75
CA GLY A 177 29.71 10.80 11.17
C GLY A 177 30.45 10.39 9.89
N PRO A 178 30.04 9.29 9.24
CA PRO A 178 30.68 8.80 8.02
C PRO A 178 30.72 9.85 6.90
N ASN A 179 31.76 9.82 6.06
CA ASN A 179 31.78 10.60 4.82
C ASN A 179 30.53 10.26 3.98
N ARG A 180 29.95 11.26 3.32
CA ARG A 180 28.73 11.12 2.52
C ARG A 180 28.94 11.60 1.10
N ASN A 181 28.18 11.03 0.17
CA ASN A 181 28.13 11.52 -1.20
C ASN A 181 27.41 12.87 -1.23
N VAL A 182 27.80 13.72 -2.18
CA VAL A 182 27.07 14.93 -2.52
C VAL A 182 26.09 14.58 -3.64
N VAL A 183 24.82 14.93 -3.46
CA VAL A 183 23.74 14.62 -4.40
C VAL A 183 23.04 15.91 -4.80
N PRO A 184 22.99 16.24 -6.09
CA PRO A 184 22.11 17.28 -6.59
C PRO A 184 20.65 16.86 -6.45
N CYS A 185 19.81 17.75 -5.93
CA CYS A 185 18.36 17.55 -5.91
C CYS A 185 17.66 18.82 -6.40
N LYS A 186 16.54 18.67 -7.11
CA LYS A 186 15.77 19.80 -7.64
C LYS A 186 14.41 19.86 -6.95
N ILE A 187 14.25 20.76 -5.98
CA ILE A 187 13.06 20.90 -5.14
C ILE A 187 12.42 22.26 -5.39
N ASN A 188 11.10 22.28 -5.65
CA ASN A 188 10.36 23.53 -5.92
C ASN A 188 10.98 24.39 -7.03
N GLY A 189 11.59 23.74 -8.04
CA GLY A 189 12.25 24.41 -9.16
C GLY A 189 13.69 24.87 -8.89
N HIS A 190 14.19 24.75 -7.66
CA HIS A 190 15.54 25.11 -7.26
C HIS A 190 16.44 23.88 -7.16
N THR A 191 17.68 23.96 -7.66
CA THR A 191 18.66 22.87 -7.55
C THR A 191 19.62 23.14 -6.39
N PHE A 192 19.81 22.16 -5.52
CA PHE A 192 20.67 22.22 -4.33
C PHE A 192 21.71 21.10 -4.34
N LEU A 193 22.86 21.34 -3.67
CA LEU A 193 23.82 20.29 -3.33
C LEU A 193 23.56 19.86 -1.89
N ALA A 194 23.17 18.60 -1.72
CA ALA A 194 22.87 18.06 -0.40
C ALA A 194 23.74 16.84 -0.08
N PHE A 195 24.00 16.61 1.20
CA PHE A 195 24.61 15.37 1.63
C PHE A 195 23.58 14.24 1.53
N ASP A 196 23.98 13.11 0.93
CA ASP A 196 23.18 11.88 0.95
C ASP A 196 23.04 11.34 2.39
N TYR A 197 22.23 10.31 2.57
CA TYR A 197 22.09 9.58 3.82
C TYR A 197 23.03 8.37 3.86
N THR A 198 23.36 7.92 5.06
CA THR A 198 24.21 6.74 5.21
C THR A 198 23.46 5.46 4.83
N PRO A 199 24.17 4.41 4.36
CA PRO A 199 23.53 3.11 4.13
C PRO A 199 22.81 2.56 5.37
N ALA A 200 23.37 2.78 6.57
CA ALA A 200 22.78 2.32 7.82
C ALA A 200 21.44 3.02 8.13
N GLN A 201 21.33 4.31 7.83
CA GLN A 201 20.06 5.05 7.93
C GLN A 201 19.02 4.47 6.97
N TYR A 202 19.36 4.27 5.69
CA TYR A 202 18.44 3.66 4.72
C TYR A 202 17.98 2.26 5.15
N THR A 203 18.91 1.39 5.59
CA THR A 203 18.58 0.03 6.05
C THR A 203 17.64 0.06 7.24
N SER A 204 17.95 0.87 8.26
CA SER A 204 17.16 0.91 9.49
C SER A 204 15.80 1.54 9.25
N PHE A 205 15.72 2.57 8.40
CA PHE A 205 14.45 3.16 8.03
C PHE A 205 13.59 2.18 7.21
N GLN A 206 14.18 1.38 6.31
CA GLN A 206 13.45 0.31 5.62
C GLN A 206 12.94 -0.76 6.59
N GLN A 207 13.72 -1.15 7.61
CA GLN A 207 13.28 -2.08 8.64
C GLN A 207 12.11 -1.53 9.47
N LEU A 208 12.17 -0.26 9.84
CA LEU A 208 11.05 0.44 10.48
C LEU A 208 9.83 0.49 9.57
N GLY A 209 9.99 0.88 8.31
CA GLY A 209 8.91 0.93 7.31
C GLY A 209 8.21 -0.42 7.14
N ARG A 210 8.96 -1.53 7.06
CA ARG A 210 8.38 -2.89 7.01
C ARG A 210 7.58 -3.22 8.26
N ALA A 211 8.02 -2.79 9.44
CA ALA A 211 7.26 -2.99 10.68
C ALA A 211 5.98 -2.15 10.69
N LEU A 212 6.06 -0.89 10.28
CA LEU A 212 4.90 0.01 10.25
C LEU A 212 3.85 -0.46 9.23
N LEU A 213 4.23 -1.00 8.08
CA LEU A 213 3.27 -1.62 7.13
C LEU A 213 2.50 -2.79 7.74
N ARG A 214 3.12 -3.56 8.64
CA ARG A 214 2.43 -4.64 9.37
C ARG A 214 1.43 -4.09 10.38
N PHE A 215 1.81 -3.06 11.12
CA PHE A 215 1.01 -2.56 12.24
C PHE A 215 0.00 -1.48 11.86
N LEU A 216 0.24 -0.70 10.81
CA LEU A 216 -0.54 0.47 10.39
C LEU A 216 -1.12 0.24 8.99
N PRO A 217 -2.30 -0.41 8.87
CA PRO A 217 -2.88 -0.79 7.59
C PRO A 217 -3.26 0.39 6.69
N ASN A 218 -3.34 1.60 7.26
CA ASN A 218 -3.72 2.82 6.56
C ASN A 218 -2.50 3.68 6.13
N LEU A 219 -1.27 3.22 6.40
CA LEU A 219 -0.03 3.85 5.94
C LEU A 219 0.57 3.00 4.80
N PRO A 220 0.17 3.20 3.53
CA PRO A 220 0.71 2.43 2.41
C PRO A 220 2.16 2.81 2.10
N ALA A 221 2.89 1.91 1.42
CA ALA A 221 4.22 2.19 0.89
C ALA A 221 4.15 3.05 -0.39
N GLU A 222 3.54 4.21 -0.29
CA GLU A 222 3.35 5.16 -1.39
C GLU A 222 4.16 6.43 -1.18
N TYR A 223 4.39 7.16 -2.28
CA TYR A 223 5.03 8.47 -2.29
C TYR A 223 4.37 9.38 -3.33
N PRO A 224 4.42 10.71 -3.18
CA PRO A 224 3.87 11.63 -4.18
C PRO A 224 4.57 11.48 -5.54
N GLN A 225 3.79 11.39 -6.61
CA GLN A 225 4.29 11.20 -7.98
C GLN A 225 3.88 12.37 -8.89
N SER A 226 4.79 12.78 -9.79
CA SER A 226 4.49 13.78 -10.82
C SER A 226 3.85 13.15 -12.06
N SER A 227 4.17 11.88 -12.32
CA SER A 227 3.56 10.98 -13.29
C SER A 227 3.77 9.54 -12.81
N PRO A 228 3.09 8.53 -13.39
CA PRO A 228 3.22 7.13 -12.95
C PRO A 228 4.67 6.68 -12.67
N GLY A 229 4.97 6.35 -11.41
CA GLY A 229 6.29 5.88 -10.99
C GLY A 229 7.41 6.92 -10.99
N VAL A 230 7.13 8.21 -11.25
CA VAL A 230 8.11 9.31 -11.21
C VAL A 230 7.86 10.18 -9.99
N ALA A 231 8.85 10.28 -9.09
CA ALA A 231 8.70 11.05 -7.86
C ALA A 231 8.36 12.52 -8.14
N HIS A 232 7.49 13.08 -7.30
CA HIS A 232 7.22 14.51 -7.25
C HIS A 232 8.30 15.20 -6.40
N TRP A 233 8.76 16.38 -6.81
CA TRP A 233 9.85 17.12 -6.15
C TRP A 233 9.43 18.57 -5.83
N GLY A 234 8.19 18.75 -5.40
CA GLY A 234 7.66 20.07 -5.09
C GLY A 234 6.50 20.03 -4.10
N THR A 235 5.99 21.20 -3.76
CA THR A 235 4.85 21.34 -2.86
C THR A 235 3.57 20.88 -3.54
N LEU A 236 2.82 20.03 -2.84
CA LEU A 236 1.52 19.56 -3.29
C LEU A 236 0.45 20.62 -2.99
N PRO A 237 -0.65 20.65 -3.78
CA PRO A 237 -1.85 21.37 -3.36
C PRO A 237 -2.30 20.90 -1.97
N ALA A 238 -2.86 21.78 -1.14
CA ALA A 238 -3.32 21.38 0.20
C ALA A 238 -4.46 20.34 0.13
N GLN A 239 -5.45 20.59 -0.73
CA GLN A 239 -6.69 19.83 -0.85
C GLN A 239 -6.72 18.93 -2.09
N GLY A 240 -7.67 17.99 -2.11
CA GLY A 240 -7.89 17.03 -3.19
C GLY A 240 -7.15 15.71 -2.98
N SER A 241 -7.49 14.70 -3.80
CA SER A 241 -7.00 13.33 -3.62
C SER A 241 -5.50 13.13 -3.81
N GLY A 242 -4.86 14.00 -4.60
CA GLY A 242 -3.40 14.09 -4.72
C GLY A 242 -2.77 15.20 -3.85
N GLY A 243 -3.57 15.89 -3.03
CA GLY A 243 -3.13 16.98 -2.17
C GLY A 243 -2.48 16.51 -0.88
N SER A 244 -1.72 17.39 -0.22
CA SER A 244 -0.93 17.05 0.96
C SER A 244 -1.78 16.60 2.16
N PHE A 245 -3.00 17.10 2.37
CA PHE A 245 -3.87 16.59 3.43
C PHE A 245 -4.46 15.22 3.09
N GLY A 246 -4.88 15.01 1.84
CA GLY A 246 -5.56 13.79 1.37
C GLY A 246 -4.63 12.62 1.06
N PHE A 247 -3.32 12.86 0.95
CA PHE A 247 -2.31 11.84 0.63
C PHE A 247 -2.14 10.82 1.76
N ALA A 248 -1.88 9.55 1.42
CA ALA A 248 -1.51 8.52 2.37
C ALA A 248 -0.21 7.85 1.92
N GLY A 249 0.77 7.72 2.83
CA GLY A 249 2.10 7.20 2.54
C GLY A 249 3.23 8.08 3.08
N TYR A 250 4.40 7.97 2.46
CA TYR A 250 5.63 8.65 2.85
C TYR A 250 5.80 9.94 2.06
N ILE A 251 5.96 11.05 2.77
CA ILE A 251 5.95 12.40 2.21
C ILE A 251 7.12 13.22 2.76
N ALA A 252 7.61 14.16 1.95
CA ALA A 252 8.63 15.12 2.38
C ALA A 252 7.98 16.33 3.04
N HIS A 253 8.74 17.06 3.85
CA HIS A 253 8.27 18.32 4.38
C HIS A 253 8.05 19.38 3.29
N TYR A 254 8.91 19.41 2.27
CA TYR A 254 8.73 20.28 1.10
C TYR A 254 7.46 20.01 0.30
N HIS A 255 6.87 18.81 0.42
CA HIS A 255 5.58 18.50 -0.20
C HIS A 255 4.41 19.19 0.53
N LEU A 256 4.59 19.52 1.82
CA LEU A 256 3.56 20.15 2.65
C LEU A 256 3.60 21.68 2.51
N THR A 257 4.81 22.25 2.39
CA THR A 257 5.02 23.70 2.32
C THR A 257 6.17 24.08 1.40
N GLY A 258 6.02 25.20 0.68
CA GLY A 258 7.06 25.77 -0.18
C GLY A 258 8.22 26.42 0.59
N GLN A 259 8.06 26.60 1.91
CA GLN A 259 9.06 27.18 2.79
C GLN A 259 10.11 26.17 3.27
N LYS A 260 9.98 24.89 2.91
CA LYS A 260 10.87 23.82 3.39
C LYS A 260 11.46 23.07 2.20
N TRP A 261 12.59 22.42 2.43
CA TRP A 261 13.32 21.65 1.42
C TRP A 261 13.80 20.29 1.93
N ASP A 262 13.62 20.02 3.22
CA ASP A 262 13.89 18.73 3.83
C ASP A 262 12.87 17.68 3.32
N PRO A 263 13.31 16.42 3.15
CA PRO A 263 14.60 15.84 3.53
C PRO A 263 15.65 15.90 2.39
N GLY A 264 15.65 16.93 1.55
CA GLY A 264 16.64 17.08 0.49
C GLY A 264 16.63 15.89 -0.50
N PRO A 265 17.74 15.18 -0.70
CA PRO A 265 17.90 14.21 -1.78
C PRO A 265 17.31 12.81 -1.48
N PHE A 266 16.48 12.67 -0.43
CA PHE A 266 15.94 11.36 -0.05
C PHE A 266 15.13 10.73 -1.19
N ASP A 267 15.53 9.54 -1.63
CA ASP A 267 14.89 8.84 -2.74
C ASP A 267 13.66 8.04 -2.26
N PHE A 268 12.50 8.71 -2.21
CA PHE A 268 11.21 8.09 -1.85
C PHE A 268 10.83 6.94 -2.79
N LYS A 269 11.15 7.06 -4.08
CA LYS A 269 10.86 6.00 -5.06
C LYS A 269 11.61 4.73 -4.69
N LYS A 270 12.92 4.82 -4.48
CA LYS A 270 13.75 3.67 -4.07
C LYS A 270 13.34 3.13 -2.70
N PHE A 271 13.05 4.01 -1.74
CA PHE A 271 12.62 3.60 -0.40
C PHE A 271 11.33 2.78 -0.45
N CYS A 272 10.26 3.34 -1.04
CA CYS A 272 8.97 2.67 -1.14
C CYS A 272 9.04 1.42 -2.03
N SER A 273 9.82 1.44 -3.11
CA SER A 273 10.01 0.24 -3.95
C SER A 273 10.68 -0.90 -3.17
N GLY A 274 11.64 -0.58 -2.28
CA GLY A 274 12.26 -1.57 -1.40
C GLY A 274 11.33 -2.18 -0.34
N LEU A 275 10.20 -1.51 -0.04
CA LEU A 275 9.13 -2.02 0.82
C LEU A 275 8.07 -2.81 0.04
N ARG A 276 7.92 -2.52 -1.25
CA ARG A 276 6.87 -3.08 -2.11
C ARG A 276 7.29 -4.35 -2.84
N GLY A 277 8.58 -4.64 -2.91
CA GLY A 277 9.09 -5.71 -3.77
C GLY A 277 9.04 -5.31 -5.24
N GLN A 278 9.05 -6.31 -6.14
CA GLN A 278 9.15 -6.09 -7.58
C GLN A 278 7.90 -6.60 -8.29
N LEU A 279 7.34 -5.77 -9.17
CA LEU A 279 6.18 -6.14 -9.96
C LEU A 279 6.49 -7.37 -10.82
N CYS A 280 5.53 -8.29 -10.88
CA CYS A 280 5.66 -9.54 -11.63
C CYS A 280 4.32 -9.93 -12.26
N PHE A 281 4.34 -10.94 -13.13
CA PHE A 281 3.13 -11.67 -13.51
C PHE A 281 2.72 -12.63 -12.38
N PRO A 282 1.43 -13.01 -12.28
CA PRO A 282 1.01 -14.02 -11.30
C PRO A 282 1.53 -15.43 -11.64
N LEU A 283 1.85 -15.69 -12.90
CA LEU A 283 2.40 -16.92 -13.43
C LEU A 283 3.48 -16.61 -14.46
N PHE A 284 4.39 -17.56 -14.71
CA PHE A 284 5.32 -17.45 -15.84
C PHE A 284 4.56 -17.44 -17.16
N PRO A 285 4.63 -16.36 -17.97
CA PRO A 285 3.85 -16.24 -19.20
C PRO A 285 4.09 -17.37 -20.21
N ARG A 286 5.32 -17.87 -20.27
CA ARG A 286 5.73 -18.98 -21.14
C ARG A 286 5.70 -20.36 -20.46
N GLY A 287 5.12 -20.45 -19.25
CA GLY A 287 4.88 -21.70 -18.52
C GLY A 287 6.06 -22.26 -17.72
N GLU A 288 7.30 -21.83 -17.97
CA GLU A 288 8.47 -22.23 -17.18
C GLU A 288 9.40 -21.02 -16.92
N PRO A 289 10.08 -20.98 -15.75
CA PRO A 289 11.13 -20.00 -15.48
C PRO A 289 12.31 -20.20 -16.43
N LYS A 290 12.91 -19.11 -16.90
CA LYS A 290 14.23 -19.21 -17.55
C LYS A 290 15.28 -19.56 -16.50
N LYS A 291 16.41 -20.10 -16.94
CA LYS A 291 17.53 -20.43 -16.04
C LYS A 291 17.97 -19.18 -15.25
N GLY A 292 17.83 -19.22 -13.92
CA GLY A 292 18.20 -18.13 -13.02
C GLY A 292 17.05 -17.19 -12.64
N GLU A 293 15.84 -17.38 -13.19
CA GLU A 293 14.63 -16.68 -12.75
C GLU A 293 13.98 -17.46 -11.61
N ASP A 294 13.70 -16.78 -10.50
CA ASP A 294 12.94 -17.31 -9.36
C ASP A 294 11.47 -16.87 -9.39
N ARG A 295 11.16 -15.79 -10.12
CA ARG A 295 9.82 -15.21 -10.26
C ARG A 295 9.65 -14.53 -11.63
N PRO A 296 8.42 -14.39 -12.15
CA PRO A 296 8.14 -13.85 -13.48
C PRO A 296 8.07 -12.31 -13.49
N LEU A 297 9.20 -11.64 -13.29
CA LEU A 297 9.27 -10.17 -13.22
C LEU A 297 8.71 -9.48 -14.46
N ILE A 298 8.12 -8.28 -14.27
CA ILE A 298 7.71 -7.42 -15.39
C ILE A 298 8.96 -6.98 -16.17
N PRO A 299 9.02 -7.18 -17.49
CA PRO A 299 10.15 -6.76 -18.29
C PRO A 299 10.24 -5.23 -18.38
N ALA A 300 11.47 -4.70 -18.41
CA ALA A 300 11.73 -3.27 -18.53
C ALA A 300 11.51 -2.70 -19.95
N ILE A 301 11.21 -3.58 -20.92
CA ILE A 301 11.01 -3.23 -22.33
C ILE A 301 9.53 -3.44 -22.68
N ALA A 302 8.89 -2.42 -23.24
CA ALA A 302 7.46 -2.43 -23.56
C ALA A 302 7.07 -3.55 -24.55
N ASP A 303 7.91 -3.82 -25.55
CA ASP A 303 7.65 -4.90 -26.52
C ASP A 303 7.70 -6.29 -25.86
N ASP A 304 8.59 -6.49 -24.89
CA ASP A 304 8.66 -7.74 -24.12
C ASP A 304 7.44 -7.90 -23.21
N LEU A 305 6.98 -6.81 -22.57
CA LEU A 305 5.74 -6.79 -21.79
C LEU A 305 4.54 -7.18 -22.65
N LYS A 306 4.46 -6.64 -23.86
CA LYS A 306 3.44 -7.02 -24.84
C LYS A 306 3.55 -8.50 -25.22
N ALA A 307 4.75 -8.97 -25.56
CA ALA A 307 4.95 -10.36 -25.98
C ALA A 307 4.58 -11.36 -24.87
N ASP A 308 4.95 -11.06 -23.62
CA ASP A 308 4.63 -11.89 -22.47
C ASP A 308 3.12 -11.90 -22.16
N THR A 309 2.47 -10.73 -22.23
CA THR A 309 1.00 -10.66 -22.04
C THR A 309 0.23 -11.36 -23.17
N ASP A 310 0.72 -11.32 -24.41
CA ASP A 310 0.15 -12.08 -25.53
C ASP A 310 0.22 -13.60 -25.29
N GLU A 311 1.25 -14.11 -24.59
CA GLU A 311 1.31 -15.54 -24.19
C GLU A 311 0.29 -15.91 -23.11
N LEU A 312 0.00 -14.99 -22.17
CA LEU A 312 -1.07 -15.19 -21.18
C LEU A 312 -2.45 -15.19 -21.86
N PHE A 313 -2.70 -14.29 -22.81
CA PHE A 313 -3.93 -14.34 -23.62
C PHE A 313 -4.07 -15.65 -24.38
N LYS A 314 -3.01 -16.15 -25.03
CA LYS A 314 -3.05 -17.48 -25.68
C LYS A 314 -3.32 -18.61 -24.69
N SER A 315 -2.81 -18.51 -23.46
CA SER A 315 -3.07 -19.52 -22.41
C SER A 315 -4.56 -19.59 -22.04
N ASN A 316 -5.24 -18.45 -21.99
CA ASN A 316 -6.69 -18.39 -21.76
C ASN A 316 -7.46 -18.70 -23.05
N GLU A 317 -7.34 -17.87 -24.07
CA GLU A 317 -8.22 -17.83 -25.26
C GLU A 317 -8.05 -19.03 -26.22
N VAL A 318 -6.92 -19.75 -26.16
CA VAL A 318 -6.63 -20.87 -27.08
C VAL A 318 -6.43 -22.20 -26.34
N LYS A 319 -5.77 -22.18 -25.17
CA LYS A 319 -5.42 -23.42 -24.45
C LYS A 319 -6.42 -23.79 -23.36
N ALA A 320 -7.11 -22.82 -22.76
CA ALA A 320 -8.13 -23.11 -21.75
C ALA A 320 -9.42 -23.60 -22.42
N ASP A 321 -10.13 -24.50 -21.76
CA ASP A 321 -11.40 -25.03 -22.26
C ASP A 321 -12.60 -24.16 -21.81
N GLY A 322 -12.37 -22.98 -21.23
CA GLY A 322 -13.38 -22.10 -20.68
C GLY A 322 -12.80 -21.05 -19.72
N GLY A 323 -13.68 -20.32 -19.02
CA GLY A 323 -13.28 -19.28 -18.06
C GLY A 323 -12.69 -18.04 -18.74
N PHE A 324 -13.46 -17.44 -19.66
CA PHE A 324 -13.06 -16.24 -20.40
C PHE A 324 -13.70 -14.99 -19.80
N PHE A 325 -12.97 -13.89 -19.78
CA PHE A 325 -13.52 -12.58 -19.42
C PHE A 325 -14.17 -11.90 -20.65
N PRO A 326 -15.36 -11.27 -20.56
CA PRO A 326 -16.20 -11.15 -19.36
C PRO A 326 -17.32 -12.20 -19.27
N VAL A 327 -17.41 -13.12 -20.24
CA VAL A 327 -18.44 -14.15 -20.30
C VAL A 327 -17.77 -15.51 -20.55
N GLY A 328 -17.94 -16.41 -19.59
CA GLY A 328 -17.40 -17.76 -19.64
C GLY A 328 -18.49 -18.80 -19.92
N PRO A 329 -18.16 -19.93 -20.58
CA PRO A 329 -19.09 -21.03 -20.69
C PRO A 329 -19.19 -21.75 -19.35
N TRP A 330 -20.40 -21.87 -18.81
CA TRP A 330 -20.70 -22.79 -17.72
C TRP A 330 -21.63 -23.89 -18.24
N GLY A 331 -21.09 -25.09 -18.40
CA GLY A 331 -21.72 -26.12 -19.22
C GLY A 331 -21.88 -25.63 -20.67
N GLU A 332 -23.14 -25.58 -21.14
CA GLU A 332 -23.55 -25.06 -22.45
C GLU A 332 -24.09 -23.61 -22.40
N THR A 333 -24.02 -22.96 -21.23
CA THR A 333 -24.73 -21.70 -20.95
C THR A 333 -23.78 -20.55 -20.66
N ARG A 334 -24.26 -19.32 -20.83
CA ARG A 334 -23.51 -18.10 -20.51
C ARG A 334 -23.64 -17.71 -19.04
N LEU A 335 -22.56 -17.21 -18.44
CA LEU A 335 -22.53 -16.54 -17.14
C LEU A 335 -21.62 -15.32 -17.23
N TRP A 336 -21.90 -14.27 -16.46
CA TRP A 336 -20.85 -13.28 -16.14
C TRP A 336 -19.64 -13.99 -15.57
N HIS A 337 -18.44 -13.64 -16.03
CA HIS A 337 -17.20 -14.18 -15.52
C HIS A 337 -16.22 -13.04 -15.25
N GLY A 338 -15.96 -12.79 -13.98
CA GLY A 338 -15.20 -11.63 -13.51
C GLY A 338 -13.70 -11.68 -13.80
N GLY A 339 -13.21 -12.82 -14.30
CA GLY A 339 -11.79 -13.09 -14.48
C GLY A 339 -11.46 -13.96 -15.68
N ALA A 340 -10.24 -14.49 -15.66
CA ALA A 340 -9.73 -15.38 -16.69
C ALA A 340 -9.01 -16.58 -16.10
N HIS A 341 -9.24 -17.75 -16.69
CA HIS A 341 -8.50 -18.97 -16.38
C HIS A 341 -7.17 -19.01 -17.15
N ILE A 342 -6.07 -19.11 -16.42
CA ILE A 342 -4.74 -19.27 -17.00
C ILE A 342 -4.27 -20.70 -16.79
N THR A 343 -4.06 -21.43 -17.89
CA THR A 343 -3.54 -22.80 -17.86
C THR A 343 -2.06 -22.80 -17.49
N ALA A 344 -1.67 -23.69 -16.59
CA ALA A 344 -0.28 -23.84 -16.14
C ALA A 344 0.01 -25.29 -15.72
N LYS A 345 1.27 -25.58 -15.36
CA LYS A 345 1.62 -26.89 -14.78
C LYS A 345 1.01 -27.03 -13.39
N ASP A 346 0.60 -28.25 -13.05
CA ASP A 346 0.16 -28.60 -11.70
C ASP A 346 1.29 -28.30 -10.69
N GLY A 347 0.95 -27.61 -9.61
CA GLY A 347 1.92 -27.16 -8.62
C GLY A 347 2.85 -26.03 -9.07
N ALA A 348 2.60 -25.37 -10.20
CA ALA A 348 3.39 -24.19 -10.58
C ALA A 348 3.21 -23.05 -9.55
N PRO A 349 4.26 -22.27 -9.23
CA PRO A 349 4.15 -21.20 -8.24
C PRO A 349 3.29 -20.04 -8.78
N VAL A 350 2.46 -19.49 -7.90
CA VAL A 350 1.61 -18.33 -8.13
C VAL A 350 2.13 -17.18 -7.27
N PHE A 351 2.32 -16.01 -7.87
CA PHE A 351 2.93 -14.85 -7.23
C PHE A 351 1.96 -13.67 -7.11
N ALA A 352 2.16 -12.82 -6.10
CA ALA A 352 1.50 -11.53 -6.00
C ALA A 352 2.08 -10.56 -7.04
N PRO A 353 1.33 -10.13 -8.07
CA PRO A 353 1.86 -9.25 -9.11
C PRO A 353 2.08 -7.81 -8.62
N PHE A 354 1.32 -7.38 -7.62
CA PHE A 354 1.36 -6.07 -7.01
C PHE A 354 1.52 -6.18 -5.49
N PRO A 355 2.13 -5.18 -4.83
CA PRO A 355 2.17 -5.12 -3.38
C PRO A 355 0.77 -4.86 -2.84
N GLY A 356 0.48 -5.32 -1.63
CA GLY A 356 -0.83 -5.11 -1.03
C GLY A 356 -0.96 -5.79 0.31
N ARG A 357 -2.17 -6.27 0.60
CA ARG A 357 -2.49 -7.04 1.80
C ARG A 357 -3.30 -8.27 1.43
N ILE A 358 -2.96 -9.42 2.00
CA ILE A 358 -3.82 -10.60 1.94
C ILE A 358 -4.94 -10.36 2.94
N VAL A 359 -6.16 -10.20 2.42
CA VAL A 359 -7.34 -9.81 3.22
C VAL A 359 -8.27 -10.97 3.51
N VAL A 360 -8.30 -11.99 2.65
CA VAL A 360 -9.12 -13.19 2.83
C VAL A 360 -8.42 -14.36 2.16
N ALA A 361 -8.49 -15.55 2.76
CA ALA A 361 -8.07 -16.77 2.09
C ALA A 361 -8.89 -17.98 2.56
N ARG A 362 -8.91 -19.03 1.75
CA ARG A 362 -9.41 -20.36 2.11
C ARG A 362 -8.41 -21.40 1.63
N MET A 363 -7.96 -22.28 2.53
CA MET A 363 -7.12 -23.43 2.20
C MET A 363 -7.71 -24.69 2.83
N GLY A 364 -7.92 -25.72 2.03
CA GLY A 364 -8.60 -26.94 2.45
C GLY A 364 -8.55 -28.06 1.42
N ALA A 365 -9.27 -29.13 1.72
CA ALA A 365 -9.43 -30.26 0.81
C ALA A 365 -10.16 -29.84 -0.48
N GLU A 366 -9.90 -30.59 -1.54
CA GLU A 366 -10.56 -30.39 -2.83
C GLU A 366 -12.05 -30.75 -2.73
N SER A 367 -12.88 -30.00 -3.47
CA SER A 367 -14.28 -30.30 -3.70
C SER A 367 -14.44 -31.35 -4.82
N PRO A 368 -15.65 -31.85 -5.11
CA PRO A 368 -15.89 -32.76 -6.24
C PRO A 368 -15.43 -32.21 -7.60
N VAL A 369 -15.35 -30.89 -7.76
CA VAL A 369 -14.91 -30.20 -8.98
C VAL A 369 -13.47 -29.67 -8.88
N GLY A 370 -12.71 -30.12 -7.87
CA GLY A 370 -11.32 -29.73 -7.64
C GLY A 370 -11.17 -28.62 -6.60
N SER A 371 -10.08 -27.87 -6.68
CA SER A 371 -9.72 -26.90 -5.65
C SER A 371 -10.62 -25.67 -5.69
N MET A 372 -11.19 -25.34 -4.52
CA MET A 372 -11.87 -24.07 -4.27
C MET A 372 -11.08 -23.19 -3.30
N ASN A 373 -9.80 -23.51 -3.10
CA ASN A 373 -8.91 -22.68 -2.31
C ASN A 373 -8.61 -21.39 -3.05
N PHE A 374 -8.45 -20.31 -2.29
CA PHE A 374 -8.19 -19.00 -2.86
C PHE A 374 -7.41 -18.09 -1.93
N VAL A 375 -6.82 -17.07 -2.53
CA VAL A 375 -6.23 -15.93 -1.84
C VAL A 375 -6.78 -14.65 -2.48
N LEU A 376 -7.28 -13.74 -1.65
CA LEU A 376 -7.75 -12.42 -2.04
C LEU A 376 -6.78 -11.36 -1.51
N LEU A 377 -6.28 -10.52 -2.41
CA LEU A 377 -5.40 -9.41 -2.07
C LEU A 377 -6.15 -8.08 -2.28
N ARG A 378 -5.96 -7.13 -1.37
CA ARG A 378 -6.31 -5.72 -1.57
C ARG A 378 -5.05 -4.92 -1.87
N HIS A 379 -5.11 -4.06 -2.88
CA HIS A 379 -4.02 -3.20 -3.31
C HIS A 379 -4.42 -1.74 -3.09
N ASP A 380 -3.67 -1.05 -2.23
CA ASP A 380 -3.82 0.38 -1.97
C ASP A 380 -2.64 1.09 -2.64
N MET A 381 -2.82 1.59 -3.87
CA MET A 381 -1.74 2.07 -4.73
C MET A 381 -2.02 3.45 -5.34
N THR A 382 -0.96 4.11 -5.81
CA THR A 382 -1.05 5.36 -6.57
C THR A 382 -0.49 5.18 -7.98
N LEU A 383 -1.21 5.69 -8.98
CA LEU A 383 -0.76 5.79 -10.36
C LEU A 383 -0.72 7.27 -10.78
N GLY A 384 0.48 7.88 -10.74
CA GLY A 384 0.62 9.31 -10.93
C GLY A 384 -0.02 10.07 -9.76
N THR A 385 -1.02 10.90 -10.03
CA THR A 385 -1.76 11.62 -8.98
C THR A 385 -3.04 10.91 -8.54
N SER A 386 -3.40 9.79 -9.19
CA SER A 386 -4.65 9.09 -8.94
C SER A 386 -4.47 7.98 -7.90
N LYS A 387 -5.37 7.97 -6.92
CA LYS A 387 -5.59 6.84 -6.00
C LYS A 387 -6.17 5.66 -6.77
N VAL A 388 -5.62 4.47 -6.57
CA VAL A 388 -6.05 3.23 -7.23
C VAL A 388 -6.16 2.14 -6.17
N GLN A 389 -7.38 1.87 -5.72
CA GLN A 389 -7.68 0.71 -4.88
C GLN A 389 -8.38 -0.37 -5.68
N PHE A 390 -7.82 -1.58 -5.67
CA PHE A 390 -8.42 -2.73 -6.34
C PHE A 390 -8.09 -4.02 -5.60
N TYR A 391 -8.75 -5.09 -6.02
CA TYR A 391 -8.60 -6.42 -5.46
C TYR A 391 -8.10 -7.36 -6.56
N SER A 392 -7.23 -8.29 -6.18
CA SER A 392 -6.88 -9.43 -7.01
C SER A 392 -7.25 -10.74 -6.32
N LEU A 393 -8.04 -11.56 -6.99
CA LEU A 393 -8.49 -12.87 -6.52
C LEU A 393 -7.76 -13.95 -7.30
N TYR A 394 -7.24 -14.95 -6.57
CA TYR A 394 -6.62 -16.14 -7.14
C TYR A 394 -7.36 -17.38 -6.66
N MET A 395 -8.27 -17.89 -7.47
CA MET A 395 -9.05 -19.11 -7.21
C MET A 395 -8.35 -20.34 -7.79
N HIS A 396 -8.63 -21.50 -7.20
CA HIS A 396 -8.08 -22.81 -7.56
C HIS A 396 -6.60 -22.99 -7.17
N ILE A 397 -6.19 -22.35 -6.07
CA ILE A 397 -4.87 -22.60 -5.45
C ILE A 397 -4.78 -24.05 -4.97
N ALA A 398 -3.61 -24.68 -5.00
CA ALA A 398 -3.41 -26.01 -4.48
C ALA A 398 -3.71 -26.08 -2.97
N ASN A 399 -3.89 -27.28 -2.42
CA ASN A 399 -4.01 -27.42 -0.97
C ASN A 399 -2.63 -27.31 -0.30
N GLU A 400 -2.26 -26.08 0.05
CA GLU A 400 -1.00 -25.75 0.73
C GLU A 400 -0.86 -26.40 2.13
N LEU A 401 -1.94 -26.97 2.70
CA LEU A 401 -1.87 -27.68 3.98
C LEU A 401 -1.26 -29.08 3.86
N LYS A 402 -1.11 -29.63 2.64
CA LYS A 402 -0.58 -30.99 2.42
C LYS A 402 0.94 -31.09 2.59
N ASP A 403 1.70 -30.05 2.23
CA ASP A 403 3.17 -30.04 2.32
C ASP A 403 3.67 -28.76 3.01
N SER A 404 4.06 -28.88 4.27
CA SER A 404 4.56 -27.76 5.06
C SER A 404 5.86 -27.16 4.53
N LYS A 405 6.61 -27.87 3.66
CA LYS A 405 7.89 -27.37 3.11
C LYS A 405 7.69 -26.42 1.93
N GLN A 406 6.54 -26.47 1.28
CA GLN A 406 6.22 -25.64 0.12
C GLN A 406 5.26 -24.49 0.48
N GLN A 407 4.82 -24.42 1.73
CA GLN A 407 3.89 -23.39 2.17
C GLN A 407 4.44 -21.97 1.91
N PRO A 408 3.61 -21.08 1.34
CA PRO A 408 3.91 -19.66 1.27
C PRO A 408 4.25 -19.08 2.64
N GLU A 409 5.17 -18.11 2.64
CA GLU A 409 5.65 -17.45 3.87
C GLU A 409 4.49 -16.87 4.71
N TRP A 410 3.49 -16.30 4.04
CA TRP A 410 2.33 -15.69 4.70
C TRP A 410 1.52 -16.67 5.56
N MET A 411 1.54 -17.98 5.25
CA MET A 411 0.88 -19.02 6.05
C MET A 411 1.71 -19.50 7.24
N THR A 412 3.01 -19.27 7.20
CA THR A 412 3.97 -19.86 8.15
C THR A 412 4.50 -18.86 9.18
N LYS A 413 4.41 -17.55 8.90
CA LYS A 413 4.78 -16.46 9.82
C LYS A 413 4.14 -16.65 11.21
N PRO A 414 4.94 -16.78 12.29
CA PRO A 414 4.40 -17.00 13.64
C PRO A 414 3.48 -15.87 14.12
N ASP A 415 3.75 -14.63 13.70
CA ASP A 415 2.96 -13.45 14.01
C ASP A 415 1.94 -13.08 12.92
N GLY A 416 1.85 -13.87 11.84
CA GLY A 416 0.90 -13.68 10.75
C GLY A 416 -0.53 -14.04 11.13
N SER A 417 -1.50 -13.44 10.46
CA SER A 417 -2.94 -13.59 10.75
C SER A 417 -3.41 -15.03 10.59
N TRP A 418 -2.86 -15.77 9.61
CA TRP A 418 -3.19 -17.18 9.38
C TRP A 418 -2.94 -18.06 10.62
N LYS A 419 -1.78 -17.91 11.26
CA LYS A 419 -1.42 -18.65 12.48
C LYS A 419 -2.22 -18.17 13.69
N LYS A 420 -2.39 -16.85 13.85
CA LYS A 420 -3.12 -16.26 14.99
C LYS A 420 -4.58 -16.70 15.06
N GLN A 421 -5.21 -16.93 13.91
CA GLN A 421 -6.63 -17.32 13.87
C GLN A 421 -6.88 -18.82 14.02
N ASN A 422 -5.83 -19.64 14.17
CA ASN A 422 -5.96 -21.10 14.18
C ASN A 422 -6.81 -21.61 13.01
N ALA A 423 -6.51 -21.08 11.81
CA ALA A 423 -7.24 -21.36 10.57
C ALA A 423 -7.50 -22.87 10.40
N LYS A 424 -8.78 -23.24 10.30
CA LYS A 424 -9.18 -24.63 10.04
C LYS A 424 -9.23 -24.86 8.53
N GLY A 425 -8.84 -26.06 8.10
CA GLY A 425 -8.91 -26.42 6.69
C GLY A 425 -10.34 -26.26 6.13
N GLY A 426 -10.46 -25.60 4.97
CA GLY A 426 -11.72 -25.44 4.23
C GLY A 426 -12.60 -24.26 4.66
N THR A 427 -12.28 -23.56 5.74
CA THR A 427 -13.02 -22.35 6.15
C THR A 427 -12.43 -21.09 5.51
N VAL A 428 -13.28 -20.10 5.26
CA VAL A 428 -12.83 -18.75 4.90
C VAL A 428 -12.20 -18.09 6.14
N VAL A 429 -11.00 -17.54 5.97
CA VAL A 429 -10.21 -16.90 7.02
C VAL A 429 -10.05 -15.43 6.67
N LEU A 430 -10.40 -14.54 7.61
CA LEU A 430 -10.28 -13.10 7.46
C LEU A 430 -8.84 -12.70 7.82
N LEU A 431 -8.07 -12.14 6.90
CA LEU A 431 -6.66 -11.83 7.11
C LEU A 431 -6.42 -10.33 6.98
N ASP A 432 -5.26 -9.83 7.42
CA ASP A 432 -4.85 -8.46 7.10
C ASP A 432 -3.33 -8.37 7.14
N ASP A 433 -2.66 -9.21 6.36
CA ASP A 433 -1.20 -9.32 6.37
C ASP A 433 -0.60 -8.63 5.14
N PRO A 434 0.42 -7.76 5.27
CA PRO A 434 1.06 -7.15 4.11
C PRO A 434 1.81 -8.19 3.26
N ILE A 435 1.78 -7.99 1.95
CA ILE A 435 2.45 -8.83 0.96
C ILE A 435 3.22 -7.96 -0.04
N GLU A 436 4.47 -8.34 -0.30
CA GLU A 436 5.30 -7.69 -1.31
C GLU A 436 4.96 -8.24 -2.71
N ALA A 437 5.10 -7.41 -3.75
CA ALA A 437 5.07 -7.87 -5.12
C ALA A 437 6.22 -8.86 -5.38
N GLY A 438 5.91 -9.93 -6.11
CA GLY A 438 6.80 -11.04 -6.36
C GLY A 438 6.85 -12.07 -5.23
N ALA A 439 6.07 -11.91 -4.16
CA ALA A 439 5.95 -12.93 -3.12
C ALA A 439 5.11 -14.12 -3.61
N LEU A 440 5.50 -15.33 -3.21
CA LEU A 440 4.71 -16.54 -3.44
C LEU A 440 3.41 -16.48 -2.62
N ILE A 441 2.27 -16.66 -3.29
CA ILE A 441 0.95 -16.68 -2.63
C ILE A 441 0.34 -18.08 -2.58
N GLY A 442 0.80 -19.00 -3.42
CA GLY A 442 0.40 -20.41 -3.43
C GLY A 442 0.88 -21.10 -4.70
N HIS A 443 0.36 -22.29 -4.97
CA HIS A 443 0.64 -23.05 -6.18
C HIS A 443 -0.63 -23.32 -6.97
N VAL A 444 -0.48 -23.57 -8.27
CA VAL A 444 -1.59 -23.92 -9.18
C VAL A 444 -2.19 -25.25 -8.75
N GLY A 445 -3.49 -25.26 -8.50
CA GLY A 445 -4.28 -26.48 -8.27
C GLY A 445 -4.96 -26.97 -9.54
N LYS A 446 -5.84 -27.96 -9.36
CA LYS A 446 -6.69 -28.52 -10.41
C LYS A 446 -8.15 -28.16 -10.17
N VAL A 447 -8.87 -27.83 -11.24
CA VAL A 447 -10.31 -27.57 -11.21
C VAL A 447 -10.96 -28.05 -12.50
N GLY A 448 -12.20 -28.51 -12.38
CA GLY A 448 -13.06 -28.97 -13.46
C GLY A 448 -13.71 -30.31 -13.08
N PRO A 449 -14.94 -30.60 -13.54
CA PRO A 449 -15.58 -31.88 -13.28
C PRO A 449 -14.94 -32.99 -14.12
N GLY A 450 -14.73 -34.17 -13.51
CA GLY A 450 -14.34 -35.38 -14.21
C GLY A 450 -13.14 -35.22 -15.15
N GLU A 451 -13.31 -35.54 -16.42
CA GLU A 451 -12.27 -35.45 -17.46
C GLU A 451 -11.86 -34.01 -17.83
N TYR A 452 -12.68 -33.02 -17.47
CA TYR A 452 -12.38 -31.60 -17.69
C TYR A 452 -11.50 -30.99 -16.57
N SER A 453 -11.15 -31.77 -15.54
CA SER A 453 -10.24 -31.34 -14.49
C SER A 453 -8.85 -31.02 -15.05
N LYS A 454 -8.48 -29.73 -15.06
CA LYS A 454 -7.18 -29.25 -15.55
C LYS A 454 -6.44 -28.43 -14.50
N ALA A 455 -5.11 -28.40 -14.62
CA ALA A 455 -4.26 -27.52 -13.84
C ALA A 455 -4.35 -26.09 -14.39
N GLN A 456 -4.93 -25.20 -13.60
CA GLN A 456 -5.19 -23.82 -13.99
C GLN A 456 -5.47 -22.97 -12.75
N ILE A 457 -5.25 -21.67 -12.87
CA ILE A 457 -5.64 -20.69 -11.85
C ILE A 457 -6.67 -19.75 -12.46
N HIS A 458 -7.69 -19.40 -11.70
CA HIS A 458 -8.62 -18.34 -12.07
C HIS A 458 -8.18 -17.04 -11.40
N ILE A 459 -8.07 -15.97 -12.20
CA ILE A 459 -7.58 -14.67 -11.76
C ILE A 459 -8.64 -13.60 -12.03
N GLU A 460 -9.04 -12.83 -11.01
CA GLU A 460 -9.91 -11.65 -11.19
C GLU A 460 -9.24 -10.41 -10.66
N PHE A 461 -9.40 -9.32 -11.40
CA PHE A 461 -9.07 -7.98 -10.92
C PHE A 461 -10.35 -7.15 -10.89
N PHE A 462 -10.70 -6.61 -9.73
CA PHE A 462 -11.95 -5.86 -9.56
C PHE A 462 -11.84 -4.73 -8.53
N ALA A 463 -12.79 -3.80 -8.55
CA ALA A 463 -12.84 -2.67 -7.62
C ALA A 463 -14.27 -2.27 -7.24
N ASN A 464 -14.43 -1.68 -6.06
CA ASN A 464 -15.72 -1.14 -5.60
C ASN A 464 -16.15 0.12 -6.37
N SER A 465 -15.20 0.81 -6.99
CA SER A 465 -15.42 2.02 -7.77
C SER A 465 -14.68 1.92 -9.10
N GLU A 466 -15.19 2.61 -10.11
CA GLU A 466 -14.53 2.70 -11.40
C GLU A 466 -13.10 3.26 -11.24
N LEU A 467 -12.12 2.52 -11.74
CA LEU A 467 -10.72 2.91 -11.76
C LEU A 467 -10.37 3.70 -13.00
N PHE A 468 -9.33 4.52 -12.87
CA PHE A 468 -8.73 5.30 -13.95
C PHE A 468 -9.66 6.36 -14.56
N VAL A 469 -10.75 6.68 -13.89
CA VAL A 469 -11.58 7.86 -14.20
C VAL A 469 -10.69 9.09 -14.15
N GLY A 470 -10.64 9.83 -15.25
CA GLY A 470 -9.83 11.04 -15.38
C GLY A 470 -8.34 10.81 -15.66
N VAL A 471 -7.87 9.56 -15.80
CA VAL A 471 -6.52 9.29 -16.32
C VAL A 471 -6.52 9.55 -17.84
N PRO A 472 -5.74 10.51 -18.35
CA PRO A 472 -5.76 10.85 -19.77
C PRO A 472 -5.41 9.63 -20.65
N GLY A 473 -6.25 9.36 -21.66
CA GLY A 473 -6.02 8.24 -22.58
C GLY A 473 -6.33 6.86 -22.00
N SER A 474 -7.06 6.77 -20.88
CA SER A 474 -7.58 5.50 -20.37
C SER A 474 -8.42 4.79 -21.46
N PRO A 475 -8.10 3.53 -21.82
CA PRO A 475 -8.80 2.78 -22.87
C PRO A 475 -10.03 2.03 -22.34
N PHE A 476 -10.29 2.13 -21.04
CA PHE A 476 -11.32 1.35 -20.37
C PHE A 476 -12.72 1.88 -20.66
N ASP A 477 -13.63 0.97 -20.99
CA ASP A 477 -15.00 1.29 -21.39
C ASP A 477 -15.99 0.48 -20.55
N VAL A 478 -16.79 1.18 -19.74
CA VAL A 478 -17.69 0.54 -18.76
C VAL A 478 -18.96 0.04 -19.44
N VAL A 479 -19.32 -1.19 -19.10
CA VAL A 479 -20.60 -1.82 -19.43
C VAL A 479 -21.31 -2.14 -18.11
N ASP A 480 -22.42 -1.45 -17.87
CA ASP A 480 -23.31 -1.78 -16.76
C ASP A 480 -24.08 -3.06 -17.09
N GLY A 481 -23.82 -4.10 -16.30
CA GLY A 481 -24.39 -5.44 -16.40
C GLY A 481 -25.31 -5.79 -15.22
N THR A 482 -25.65 -4.83 -14.36
CA THR A 482 -26.45 -5.07 -13.15
C THR A 482 -27.88 -5.53 -13.45
N ALA A 483 -28.45 -5.09 -14.58
CA ALA A 483 -29.81 -5.43 -14.98
C ALA A 483 -30.01 -6.95 -15.25
N GLY A 484 -28.99 -7.63 -15.80
CA GLY A 484 -29.00 -9.06 -16.06
C GLY A 484 -28.76 -9.93 -14.82
N GLY A 485 -28.48 -9.32 -13.66
CA GLY A 485 -28.15 -10.04 -12.43
C GLY A 485 -26.89 -10.90 -12.60
N ARG A 486 -27.03 -12.23 -12.44
CA ARG A 486 -25.91 -13.18 -12.57
C ARG A 486 -25.52 -13.51 -14.03
N PHE A 487 -26.26 -12.99 -15.00
CA PHE A 487 -26.09 -13.32 -16.42
C PHE A 487 -25.81 -12.08 -17.25
N CYS A 488 -24.92 -12.22 -18.23
CA CYS A 488 -24.72 -11.18 -19.23
C CYS A 488 -25.94 -11.10 -20.15
N ASP A 489 -26.66 -9.99 -20.10
CA ASP A 489 -27.71 -9.60 -21.04
C ASP A 489 -27.31 -8.39 -21.90
N ALA A 490 -26.10 -7.85 -21.69
CA ALA A 490 -25.60 -6.67 -22.37
C ALA A 490 -25.44 -6.92 -23.89
N PRO A 491 -26.19 -6.22 -24.76
CA PRO A 491 -26.10 -6.42 -26.22
C PRO A 491 -24.70 -6.15 -26.76
N LYS A 492 -23.99 -5.17 -26.19
CA LYS A 492 -22.60 -4.82 -26.55
C LYS A 492 -21.62 -5.99 -26.41
N ILE A 493 -21.95 -6.98 -25.59
CA ILE A 493 -21.15 -8.20 -25.42
C ILE A 493 -21.80 -9.36 -26.17
N ASN A 494 -23.09 -9.61 -25.92
CA ASN A 494 -23.78 -10.77 -26.46
C ASN A 494 -23.86 -10.77 -27.99
N ASP A 495 -24.15 -9.63 -28.63
CA ASP A 495 -24.33 -9.54 -30.09
C ASP A 495 -23.03 -9.81 -30.86
N LEU A 496 -21.87 -9.69 -30.21
CA LEU A 496 -20.57 -10.01 -30.80
C LEU A 496 -20.26 -11.51 -30.79
N ILE A 497 -20.91 -12.28 -29.91
CA ILE A 497 -20.64 -13.71 -29.69
C ILE A 497 -21.77 -14.57 -30.28
N ASP A 498 -23.03 -14.12 -30.20
CA ASP A 498 -24.22 -14.82 -30.70
C ASP A 498 -24.26 -14.83 -32.24
N GLN A 499 -23.65 -15.85 -32.85
CA GLN A 499 -23.51 -15.94 -34.31
C GLN A 499 -24.78 -16.46 -34.98
N ASN A 500 -25.56 -17.28 -34.27
CA ASN A 500 -26.77 -17.88 -34.81
C ASN A 500 -28.03 -17.04 -34.52
N HIS A 501 -27.91 -15.99 -33.71
CA HIS A 501 -28.94 -15.04 -33.29
C HIS A 501 -30.13 -15.72 -32.58
N ASP A 502 -29.88 -16.80 -31.84
CA ASP A 502 -30.90 -17.51 -31.06
C ASP A 502 -31.12 -16.91 -29.66
N GLY A 503 -30.29 -15.92 -29.28
CA GLY A 503 -30.34 -15.22 -28.01
C GLY A 503 -29.69 -15.97 -26.85
N LYS A 504 -29.01 -17.09 -27.09
CA LYS A 504 -28.16 -17.85 -26.17
C LYS A 504 -26.70 -17.66 -26.59
N LEU A 505 -25.76 -17.96 -25.70
CA LEU A 505 -24.35 -18.09 -26.09
C LEU A 505 -23.87 -19.50 -25.73
N SER A 506 -23.79 -20.36 -26.74
CA SER A 506 -23.32 -21.72 -26.55
C SER A 506 -21.84 -21.76 -26.20
N ARG A 507 -21.40 -22.87 -25.58
CA ARG A 507 -19.96 -23.11 -25.32
C ARG A 507 -19.12 -22.99 -26.58
N GLN A 508 -19.64 -23.49 -27.71
CA GLN A 508 -18.96 -23.48 -28.98
C GLN A 508 -18.80 -22.06 -29.54
N GLU A 509 -19.83 -21.23 -29.48
CA GLU A 509 -19.77 -19.83 -29.94
C GLU A 509 -18.76 -19.03 -29.14
N ILE A 510 -18.81 -19.14 -27.80
CA ILE A 510 -17.86 -18.47 -26.91
C ILE A 510 -16.43 -18.93 -27.23
N SER A 511 -16.19 -20.25 -27.28
CA SER A 511 -14.85 -20.78 -27.55
C SER A 511 -14.32 -20.39 -28.93
N ASN A 512 -15.17 -20.38 -29.96
CA ASN A 512 -14.81 -19.93 -31.31
C ASN A 512 -14.47 -18.45 -31.35
N PHE A 513 -15.25 -17.61 -30.65
CA PHE A 513 -15.02 -16.18 -30.57
C PHE A 513 -13.62 -15.85 -30.00
N TYR A 514 -13.25 -16.46 -28.88
CA TYR A 514 -11.94 -16.22 -28.25
C TYR A 514 -10.78 -16.84 -29.05
N SER A 515 -10.90 -18.12 -29.40
CA SER A 515 -9.87 -18.85 -30.16
C SER A 515 -9.61 -18.26 -31.56
N GLY A 516 -10.62 -17.62 -32.16
CA GLY A 516 -10.53 -16.88 -33.42
C GLY A 516 -9.88 -15.49 -33.32
N GLY A 517 -9.52 -15.03 -32.11
CA GLY A 517 -8.85 -13.74 -31.87
C GLY A 517 -9.79 -12.54 -31.70
N ALA A 518 -11.11 -12.74 -31.84
CA ALA A 518 -12.10 -11.68 -31.66
C ALA A 518 -12.21 -11.21 -30.19
N GLY A 519 -11.75 -12.02 -29.24
CA GLY A 519 -11.62 -11.68 -27.82
C GLY A 519 -10.82 -10.41 -27.54
N SER A 520 -9.93 -10.01 -28.45
CA SER A 520 -9.19 -8.73 -28.35
C SER A 520 -10.09 -7.50 -28.21
N GLN A 521 -11.32 -7.55 -28.73
CA GLN A 521 -12.33 -6.49 -28.62
C GLN A 521 -12.89 -6.33 -27.20
N MET A 522 -12.78 -7.36 -26.36
CA MET A 522 -13.34 -7.39 -24.99
C MET A 522 -12.31 -7.02 -23.92
N ARG A 523 -11.01 -7.00 -24.25
CA ARG A 523 -9.93 -6.89 -23.26
C ARG A 523 -9.92 -5.58 -22.49
N SER A 524 -10.39 -4.48 -23.10
CA SER A 524 -10.47 -3.16 -22.46
C SER A 524 -11.86 -2.84 -21.89
N ILE A 525 -12.83 -3.74 -22.02
CA ILE A 525 -14.14 -3.55 -21.42
C ILE A 525 -14.03 -3.74 -19.90
N VAL A 526 -14.72 -2.88 -19.15
CA VAL A 526 -14.93 -3.02 -17.71
C VAL A 526 -16.39 -3.39 -17.50
N THR A 527 -16.67 -4.46 -16.78
CA THR A 527 -18.06 -4.89 -16.55
C THR A 527 -18.46 -4.62 -15.11
N PHE A 528 -19.58 -3.92 -14.90
CA PHE A 528 -20.12 -3.65 -13.57
C PHE A 528 -21.32 -4.57 -13.32
N HIS A 529 -21.16 -5.59 -12.50
CA HIS A 529 -22.20 -6.56 -12.18
C HIS A 529 -21.93 -7.24 -10.83
N VAL A 530 -22.89 -8.05 -10.37
CA VAL A 530 -22.71 -8.86 -9.17
C VAL A 530 -21.65 -9.95 -9.40
N SER A 531 -20.75 -10.11 -8.44
CA SER A 531 -19.69 -11.12 -8.48
C SER A 531 -20.26 -12.55 -8.42
N GLU A 532 -19.63 -13.48 -9.15
CA GLU A 532 -19.95 -14.91 -9.14
C GLU A 532 -19.65 -15.59 -7.79
N TRP A 533 -18.94 -14.93 -6.88
CA TRP A 533 -18.50 -15.50 -5.60
C TRP A 533 -19.43 -15.23 -4.41
N THR A 534 -20.55 -14.57 -4.68
CA THR A 534 -21.55 -14.13 -3.70
C THR A 534 -22.66 -15.17 -3.51
N PRO A 535 -23.14 -15.41 -2.28
CA PRO A 535 -24.31 -16.26 -2.06
C PRO A 535 -25.61 -15.59 -2.51
N GLU A 536 -25.70 -14.27 -2.37
CA GLU A 536 -26.85 -13.47 -2.77
C GLU A 536 -26.49 -12.55 -3.93
N PRO A 537 -27.41 -12.30 -4.87
CA PRO A 537 -28.79 -12.81 -4.94
C PRO A 537 -28.85 -14.32 -5.22
N SER A 538 -29.86 -15.02 -4.69
CA SER A 538 -30.07 -16.47 -4.81
C SER A 538 -29.70 -17.07 -6.18
N TRP A 539 -28.72 -17.98 -6.19
CA TRP A 539 -28.34 -18.75 -7.37
C TRP A 539 -29.47 -19.64 -7.89
N ALA A 540 -30.26 -20.22 -6.97
CA ALA A 540 -31.38 -21.08 -7.33
C ALA A 540 -32.46 -20.32 -8.10
N ASP A 541 -32.73 -19.08 -7.71
CA ASP A 541 -33.72 -18.25 -8.40
C ASP A 541 -33.16 -17.70 -9.71
N ALA A 542 -31.90 -17.24 -9.70
CA ALA A 542 -31.23 -16.75 -10.88
C ALA A 542 -31.18 -17.80 -12.00
N LEU A 543 -30.80 -19.05 -11.69
CA LEU A 543 -30.66 -20.11 -12.70
C LEU A 543 -31.98 -20.56 -13.32
N ARG A 544 -33.13 -20.24 -12.72
CA ARG A 544 -34.44 -20.61 -13.27
C ARG A 544 -34.99 -19.59 -14.28
N VAL A 545 -34.30 -18.45 -14.48
CA VAL A 545 -34.77 -17.34 -15.33
C VAL A 545 -34.28 -17.43 -16.78
N PRO A 546 -32.97 -17.64 -17.08
CA PRO A 546 -32.49 -17.62 -18.45
C PRO A 546 -33.04 -18.76 -19.31
N LYS A 547 -33.15 -18.51 -20.62
CA LYS A 547 -33.53 -19.54 -21.61
C LYS A 547 -32.55 -20.71 -21.62
N ASP A 548 -31.31 -20.47 -21.21
CA ASP A 548 -30.19 -21.40 -21.20
C ASP A 548 -30.42 -22.59 -20.26
N PHE A 549 -31.18 -22.41 -19.17
CA PHE A 549 -31.44 -23.43 -18.15
C PHE A 549 -32.87 -23.97 -18.16
N LYS A 550 -33.72 -23.51 -19.09
CA LYS A 550 -35.16 -23.80 -19.12
C LYS A 550 -35.48 -25.31 -19.18
N ASP A 551 -34.59 -26.10 -19.77
CA ASP A 551 -34.79 -27.53 -19.98
C ASP A 551 -34.24 -28.40 -18.83
N MET A 552 -33.54 -27.80 -17.85
CA MET A 552 -33.06 -28.50 -16.66
C MET A 552 -34.16 -28.61 -15.60
N LYS A 553 -34.28 -29.77 -14.95
CA LYS A 553 -35.21 -29.95 -13.84
C LYS A 553 -34.71 -29.17 -12.61
N PRO A 554 -35.61 -28.67 -11.74
CA PRO A 554 -35.22 -27.97 -10.52
C PRO A 554 -34.22 -28.77 -9.65
N ALA A 555 -34.40 -30.09 -9.52
CA ALA A 555 -33.49 -30.93 -8.76
C ALA A 555 -32.07 -31.03 -9.38
N GLU A 556 -31.98 -30.97 -10.71
CA GLU A 556 -30.69 -30.97 -11.43
C GLU A 556 -29.97 -29.62 -11.21
N ILE A 557 -30.73 -28.52 -11.21
CA ILE A 557 -30.22 -27.18 -10.86
C ILE A 557 -29.73 -27.15 -9.40
N ASP A 558 -30.52 -27.66 -8.46
CA ASP A 558 -30.17 -27.66 -7.04
C ASP A 558 -28.91 -28.50 -6.76
N GLN A 559 -28.77 -29.66 -7.42
CA GLN A 559 -27.57 -30.49 -7.33
C GLN A 559 -26.34 -29.75 -7.91
N MET A 560 -26.49 -29.13 -9.08
CA MET A 560 -25.42 -28.34 -9.71
C MET A 560 -24.97 -27.18 -8.80
N ILE A 561 -25.89 -26.48 -8.15
CA ILE A 561 -25.58 -25.42 -7.18
C ILE A 561 -24.80 -26.01 -5.99
N ALA A 562 -25.24 -27.13 -5.44
CA ALA A 562 -24.60 -27.75 -4.28
C ALA A 562 -23.17 -28.24 -4.58
N GLU A 563 -22.94 -28.78 -5.77
CA GLU A 563 -21.66 -29.41 -6.14
C GLU A 563 -20.65 -28.42 -6.77
N GLN A 564 -21.12 -27.46 -7.57
CA GLN A 564 -20.26 -26.62 -8.41
C GLN A 564 -20.19 -25.15 -7.96
N ILE A 565 -21.26 -24.60 -7.39
CA ILE A 565 -21.31 -23.18 -6.98
C ILE A 565 -21.00 -23.03 -5.50
N THR A 566 -21.78 -23.68 -4.65
CA THR A 566 -21.75 -23.52 -3.19
C THR A 566 -20.33 -23.67 -2.59
N PRO A 567 -19.50 -24.63 -3.05
CA PRO A 567 -18.13 -24.76 -2.56
C PRO A 567 -17.23 -23.58 -2.93
N GLY A 568 -17.54 -22.86 -4.01
CA GLY A 568 -16.82 -21.68 -4.49
C GLY A 568 -17.17 -20.42 -3.70
N LEU A 569 -18.38 -20.29 -3.18
CA LEU A 569 -18.87 -19.09 -2.50
C LEU A 569 -18.03 -18.72 -1.28
N TRP A 570 -17.67 -17.44 -1.17
CA TRP A 570 -16.88 -16.91 -0.06
C TRP A 570 -17.22 -15.47 0.32
N TRP A 571 -17.88 -14.71 -0.57
CA TRP A 571 -18.16 -13.30 -0.36
C TRP A 571 -19.46 -13.08 0.42
N ASP A 572 -19.41 -13.41 1.71
CA ASP A 572 -20.52 -13.17 2.65
C ASP A 572 -20.46 -11.76 3.30
N PRO A 573 -21.46 -11.35 4.08
CA PRO A 573 -21.46 -10.04 4.74
C PRO A 573 -20.28 -9.81 5.71
N ALA A 574 -19.74 -10.86 6.33
CA ALA A 574 -18.60 -10.74 7.23
C ALA A 574 -17.32 -10.45 6.43
N VAL A 575 -17.12 -11.15 5.32
CA VAL A 575 -16.05 -10.88 4.37
C VAL A 575 -16.18 -9.49 3.77
N ALA A 576 -17.38 -9.11 3.31
CA ALA A 576 -17.59 -7.79 2.72
C ALA A 576 -17.21 -6.66 3.69
N LYS A 577 -17.64 -6.77 4.95
CA LYS A 577 -17.29 -5.81 5.99
C LYS A 577 -15.78 -5.80 6.28
N HIS A 578 -15.15 -6.96 6.39
CA HIS A 578 -13.73 -7.09 6.75
C HIS A 578 -12.79 -6.61 5.63
N ALA A 579 -13.00 -7.12 4.42
CA ALA A 579 -12.20 -6.82 3.25
C ALA A 579 -12.53 -5.47 2.62
N LYS A 580 -13.59 -4.79 3.11
CA LYS A 580 -14.14 -3.53 2.57
C LYS A 580 -14.67 -3.70 1.14
N LEU A 581 -15.36 -4.79 0.87
CA LEU A 581 -15.99 -5.05 -0.41
C LEU A 581 -17.45 -4.57 -0.43
N ALA A 582 -17.98 -4.32 -1.63
CA ALA A 582 -19.40 -4.04 -1.83
C ALA A 582 -20.29 -5.13 -1.18
N PRO A 583 -21.19 -4.78 -0.24
CA PRO A 583 -22.01 -5.77 0.48
C PRO A 583 -23.01 -6.52 -0.41
N ASN A 584 -23.44 -5.92 -1.52
CA ASN A 584 -24.30 -6.54 -2.52
C ASN A 584 -23.50 -7.33 -3.58
N GLY A 585 -22.17 -7.30 -3.51
CA GLY A 585 -21.29 -7.99 -4.45
C GLY A 585 -21.16 -7.34 -5.82
N GLU A 586 -21.77 -6.17 -6.05
CA GLU A 586 -21.65 -5.44 -7.32
C GLU A 586 -20.33 -4.68 -7.37
N VAL A 587 -19.48 -5.02 -8.35
CA VAL A 587 -18.14 -4.42 -8.51
C VAL A 587 -17.77 -4.30 -9.98
N TYR A 588 -16.76 -3.47 -10.24
CA TYR A 588 -16.19 -3.26 -11.57
C TYR A 588 -15.12 -4.33 -11.81
N HIS A 589 -15.35 -5.23 -12.76
CA HIS A 589 -14.41 -6.27 -13.16
C HIS A 589 -13.59 -5.83 -14.38
N TYR A 590 -12.31 -6.17 -14.35
CA TYR A 590 -11.33 -5.85 -15.40
C TYR A 590 -10.73 -7.15 -15.93
N ASN A 591 -10.45 -7.20 -17.23
CA ASN A 591 -9.62 -8.28 -17.77
C ASN A 591 -8.25 -8.25 -17.07
N PRO A 592 -7.86 -9.30 -16.32
CA PRO A 592 -6.68 -9.24 -15.45
C PRO A 592 -5.38 -9.08 -16.23
N VAL A 593 -5.27 -9.72 -17.40
CA VAL A 593 -4.08 -9.66 -18.26
C VAL A 593 -3.94 -8.28 -18.90
N PHE A 594 -5.04 -7.70 -19.38
CA PHE A 594 -5.03 -6.37 -19.97
C PHE A 594 -4.77 -5.29 -18.92
N PHE A 595 -5.38 -5.38 -17.74
CA PHE A 595 -5.11 -4.48 -16.62
C PHE A 595 -3.62 -4.50 -16.25
N LEU A 596 -3.04 -5.69 -16.04
CA LEU A 596 -1.62 -5.86 -15.75
C LEU A 596 -0.74 -5.19 -16.80
N ARG A 597 -1.02 -5.44 -18.09
CA ARG A 597 -0.29 -4.85 -19.20
C ARG A 597 -0.38 -3.32 -19.16
N TRP A 598 -1.60 -2.79 -19.11
CA TRP A 598 -1.85 -1.36 -19.22
C TRP A 598 -1.23 -0.60 -18.05
N PHE A 599 -1.43 -1.07 -16.81
CA PHE A 599 -0.85 -0.45 -15.62
C PHE A 599 0.67 -0.37 -15.70
N ASN A 600 1.33 -1.48 -16.06
CA ASN A 600 2.79 -1.52 -16.18
C ASN A 600 3.30 -0.69 -17.37
N GLN A 601 2.55 -0.62 -18.48
CA GLN A 601 2.88 0.24 -19.61
C GLN A 601 2.91 1.72 -19.19
N GLN A 602 1.97 2.18 -18.35
CA GLN A 602 1.99 3.56 -17.83
C GLN A 602 3.29 3.87 -17.07
N LEU A 603 3.79 2.92 -16.27
CA LEU A 603 5.05 3.09 -15.55
C LEU A 603 6.27 3.14 -16.49
N LEU A 604 6.28 2.31 -17.53
CA LEU A 604 7.36 2.28 -18.53
C LEU A 604 7.38 3.57 -19.36
N ASP A 605 6.23 4.02 -19.84
CA ASP A 605 6.10 5.24 -20.65
C ASP A 605 6.51 6.47 -19.84
N ALA A 606 6.04 6.57 -18.60
CA ALA A 606 6.41 7.66 -17.71
C ALA A 606 7.91 7.66 -17.34
N ALA A 607 8.53 6.48 -17.22
CA ALA A 607 9.97 6.38 -17.00
C ALA A 607 10.79 6.91 -18.20
N VAL A 608 10.33 6.69 -19.43
CA VAL A 608 10.96 7.24 -20.66
C VAL A 608 10.83 8.75 -20.71
N LEU A 609 9.70 9.29 -20.26
CA LEU A 609 9.40 10.73 -20.26
C LEU A 609 9.91 11.46 -19.00
N ALA A 610 10.51 10.76 -18.05
CA ALA A 610 10.94 11.32 -16.79
C ALA A 610 11.99 12.44 -17.03
N PRO A 611 11.91 13.57 -16.29
CA PRO A 611 12.90 14.62 -16.41
C PRO A 611 14.30 14.10 -16.03
N PRO A 612 15.37 14.65 -16.60
CA PRO A 612 16.72 14.27 -16.22
C PRO A 612 16.96 14.56 -14.74
N ALA A 613 17.84 13.75 -14.13
CA ALA A 613 18.31 13.99 -12.77
C ALA A 613 18.92 15.40 -12.64
N ALA A 614 18.82 15.97 -11.44
CA ALA A 614 19.44 17.25 -11.14
C ALA A 614 20.96 17.20 -11.36
N SER A 615 21.54 18.32 -11.76
CA SER A 615 22.96 18.46 -12.09
C SER A 615 23.65 19.39 -11.10
N GLU A 616 24.88 19.05 -10.70
CA GLU A 616 25.71 19.93 -9.85
C GLU A 616 25.93 21.32 -10.46
N LYS A 617 25.96 21.41 -11.80
CA LYS A 617 26.20 22.67 -12.53
C LYS A 617 25.07 23.69 -12.34
N ASP A 618 23.86 23.22 -12.03
CA ASP A 618 22.68 24.07 -11.87
C ASP A 618 22.46 24.49 -10.42
N ALA A 619 23.31 24.02 -9.49
CA ALA A 619 23.09 24.16 -8.06
C ALA A 619 23.30 25.60 -7.55
N LYS A 620 22.26 26.15 -6.94
CA LYS A 620 22.23 27.50 -6.36
C LYS A 620 22.25 27.43 -4.84
N ASP A 621 22.40 28.59 -4.22
CA ASP A 621 22.25 28.71 -2.77
C ASP A 621 20.78 28.58 -2.40
N ILE A 622 20.49 28.07 -1.20
CA ILE A 622 19.12 27.94 -0.71
C ILE A 622 18.50 29.35 -0.55
N PRO A 623 17.31 29.60 -1.13
CA PRO A 623 16.60 30.87 -0.97
C PRO A 623 16.40 31.23 0.51
N LYS A 624 16.41 32.54 0.84
CA LYS A 624 16.30 33.01 2.24
C LYS A 624 14.95 32.72 2.88
N ASP A 625 13.92 32.62 2.06
CA ASP A 625 12.54 32.29 2.41
C ASP A 625 12.29 30.77 2.48
N MET A 626 13.25 29.97 2.03
CA MET A 626 13.25 28.51 2.20
C MET A 626 14.07 28.18 3.46
N LEU A 627 13.34 27.79 4.50
CA LEU A 627 13.85 27.49 5.82
C LEU A 627 14.43 26.07 5.88
N ASP A 628 15.48 25.95 6.67
CA ASP A 628 16.09 24.68 7.08
C ASP A 628 15.86 24.54 8.60
N ASP A 629 16.01 23.34 9.14
CA ASP A 629 15.97 23.11 10.57
C ASP A 629 17.27 23.56 11.25
N PHE A 630 18.39 23.76 10.54
CA PHE A 630 19.61 24.33 11.13
C PHE A 630 20.44 25.23 10.19
N GLY A 631 20.71 26.49 10.56
CA GLY A 631 21.58 27.40 9.78
C GLY A 631 21.19 28.87 9.74
N VAL A 632 21.65 29.60 8.73
CA VAL A 632 21.39 31.06 8.54
C VAL A 632 19.92 31.33 8.22
N ASN A 633 19.26 30.41 7.52
CA ASN A 633 17.82 30.42 7.23
C ASN A 633 17.05 29.44 8.15
N SER A 634 17.42 29.36 9.44
CA SER A 634 16.75 28.41 10.37
C SER A 634 15.40 28.89 10.84
N ASP A 635 14.45 27.96 10.97
CA ASP A 635 13.24 28.14 11.81
C ASP A 635 13.62 28.13 13.30
N LYS A 636 14.12 29.29 13.78
CA LYS A 636 14.69 29.42 15.12
C LYS A 636 13.68 29.33 16.25
N ASP A 637 12.41 29.67 15.98
CA ASP A 637 11.35 29.64 16.99
C ASP A 637 10.45 28.40 16.86
N GLY A 638 10.66 27.57 15.83
CA GLY A 638 9.85 26.38 15.58
C GLY A 638 8.41 26.69 15.20
N SER A 639 8.12 27.95 14.81
CA SER A 639 6.76 28.39 14.50
C SER A 639 6.20 27.75 13.23
N SER A 640 7.05 27.26 12.31
CA SER A 640 6.56 26.59 11.10
C SER A 640 6.01 25.18 11.36
N MET A 641 6.29 24.61 12.54
CA MET A 641 5.94 23.25 12.91
C MET A 641 4.70 23.17 13.81
N ARG A 642 4.14 24.34 14.15
CA ARG A 642 3.01 24.54 15.07
C ARG A 642 2.03 25.57 14.50
N SER A 643 0.75 25.27 14.45
CA SER A 643 -0.30 26.20 14.04
C SER A 643 -1.45 26.27 15.05
N GLU A 644 -2.18 27.39 15.06
CA GLU A 644 -3.41 27.52 15.87
C GLU A 644 -4.49 26.50 15.45
N GLY A 645 -4.42 26.03 14.19
CA GLY A 645 -5.35 25.06 13.60
C GLY A 645 -5.13 23.60 14.06
N GLU A 646 -3.94 23.23 14.54
CA GLU A 646 -3.63 21.86 14.98
C GLU A 646 -4.52 21.37 16.14
N GLY A 647 -4.93 22.29 17.01
CA GLY A 647 -5.84 21.98 18.12
C GLY A 647 -7.31 21.92 17.71
N ALA A 648 -7.67 22.49 16.56
CA ALA A 648 -9.04 22.59 16.12
C ALA A 648 -9.61 21.20 15.82
N GLU A 649 -10.80 20.96 16.34
CA GLU A 649 -11.51 19.72 16.06
C GLU A 649 -12.18 19.87 14.69
N ASP A 650 -11.64 19.18 13.69
CA ASP A 650 -12.23 19.14 12.35
C ASP A 650 -13.66 18.58 12.42
N SER A 651 -14.61 19.35 11.89
CA SER A 651 -16.02 18.98 11.79
C SER A 651 -16.24 17.65 11.07
N CYS A 652 -15.36 17.32 10.11
CA CYS A 652 -15.31 16.03 9.42
C CYS A 652 -15.08 14.92 10.44
N ASN A 653 -14.02 15.04 11.26
CA ASN A 653 -13.63 14.03 12.25
C ASN A 653 -14.62 13.83 13.40
N LYS A 654 -15.41 14.86 13.77
CA LYS A 654 -16.43 14.76 14.84
C LYS A 654 -17.47 13.68 14.59
N ASN A 655 -17.81 13.48 13.32
CA ASN A 655 -18.89 12.60 12.92
C ASN A 655 -18.39 11.21 12.52
N LEU A 656 -17.07 11.01 12.40
CA LEU A 656 -16.50 9.72 11.98
C LEU A 656 -16.42 8.72 13.15
N GLY A 657 -17.15 7.63 13.00
CA GLY A 657 -17.01 6.40 13.77
C GLY A 657 -15.70 5.67 13.46
N LEU A 658 -15.39 4.64 14.26
CA LEU A 658 -14.20 3.81 14.04
C LEU A 658 -14.21 3.13 12.66
N ALA A 659 -15.39 2.79 12.14
CA ALA A 659 -15.53 2.19 10.81
C ALA A 659 -15.06 3.15 9.70
N GLU A 660 -15.45 4.41 9.75
CA GLU A 660 -15.04 5.42 8.75
C GLU A 660 -13.56 5.80 8.88
N LEU A 661 -13.04 5.89 10.10
CA LEU A 661 -11.60 6.08 10.32
C LEU A 661 -10.79 4.88 9.81
N SER A 662 -11.32 3.66 9.96
CA SER A 662 -10.68 2.45 9.45
C SER A 662 -10.74 2.31 7.93
N ALA A 663 -11.46 3.17 7.21
CA ALA A 663 -11.55 3.12 5.75
C ALA A 663 -10.19 3.36 5.05
N GLY A 664 -9.22 3.99 5.73
CA GLY A 664 -7.82 3.99 5.32
C GLY A 664 -7.53 4.75 4.05
N PHE A 665 -7.13 4.04 2.99
CA PHE A 665 -6.88 4.64 1.67
C PHE A 665 -8.09 5.41 1.12
N ASP A 666 -9.30 4.96 1.47
CA ASP A 666 -10.58 5.61 1.12
C ASP A 666 -11.19 6.41 2.27
N ALA A 667 -10.44 6.65 3.35
CA ALA A 667 -10.95 7.48 4.44
C ALA A 667 -11.34 8.85 3.89
N PRO A 668 -12.47 9.44 4.36
CA PRO A 668 -12.86 10.77 3.98
C PRO A 668 -11.69 11.75 4.10
N GLU A 669 -11.56 12.64 3.12
CA GLU A 669 -10.56 13.69 3.12
C GLU A 669 -10.95 14.74 4.16
N CYS A 670 -10.60 14.46 5.42
CA CYS A 670 -10.67 15.41 6.51
C CYS A 670 -9.38 16.24 6.52
N GLY A 671 -9.53 17.55 6.62
CA GLY A 671 -8.47 18.54 6.69
C GLY A 671 -9.05 19.84 7.26
N PRO A 672 -8.21 20.74 7.78
CA PRO A 672 -8.67 22.06 8.19
C PRO A 672 -9.38 22.73 7.01
N GLN A 673 -10.59 23.24 7.25
CA GLN A 673 -11.38 24.01 6.26
C GLN A 673 -10.87 25.43 6.13
#